data_AF-A0A1Z9YEH4-F1
#
_entry.id   AF-A0A1Z9YEH4-F1
#
_cell.length_a   1.000
_cell.length_b   1.000
_cell.length_c   1.000
_cell.angle_alpha   90.00
_cell.angle_beta   90.00
_cell.angle_gamma   90.00
#
_symmetry.space_group_name_H-M   'P 1'
#
loop_
_entity.id
_entity.type
_entity.pdbx_description
1 polymer ?
#
loop_
_entity_poly.entity_id
_entity_poly.type
_entity_poly.pdbx_seq_one_letter_code
_entity_poly.pdbx_strand_id
1 'polypeptide(L)'
;MRKSNRPIWLSGVALGVILAATACTQNSEPAADTSAQSTESIAPVTVADYVNNFRLIDNSGFSHELFYYSDVPATVIVAQCNECAASDSAMQSLSAIYANYADDEVQFYGLNSVPGDTRDAVHAQSEAQNWTFPVLMDVTQLVGEQIGVSRAGEVFILDPAQGFKMVYHGDAENAEAILNDMVAGAPVSIASSQTSGSPIHFSARETDSPFQTASYADDVAPLLIENCVECHQPGGIGPWAMTDYDTIFGWSPMIREVLMTRRMPPWTIDETIREVEHSRALSTEDYQTIIHWIDSGSPRGEGEDPLPDVEFEVADWPLGEPDLMLTLEPFDIPATGVVDYQYPVAANPLTEDHWLRATTIRVGSRDTVHHALTGYMSEMPPPGAESFGRWEFSTGTYAVGEESMIHPDNSGVPFPAGGAIGFQMHYTPNGREVTDVTQVGFYFHDEQPDLLTRSYVIVDPTITIPPGEARHEEVAYVEFPADAELLGVFPHAHYRAISMNLELVRANGESEMVVNMPRYDFNWQFDYRLSEPIMLHAGDRLIARYIYDNSERNFANPDPDSTITWGDQSFEEMMYTRLTYRWVGETTDNQHTDTQETLESGLLFGALDDNFDGLVEASEMNRGRFSQMAGALVNRLDTDGDSALNRDEFSTASQMMRRQFRDDAPASNATGGSD
;
A
#
# COMPACT_ATOMS: atom_id res chain seq x y z
N MET A 1 39.20 16.86 -15.65
CA MET A 1 40.49 17.03 -16.37
C MET A 1 41.57 16.09 -15.81
N ARG A 2 41.80 14.93 -16.45
CA ARG A 2 43.11 14.37 -16.84
C ARG A 2 42.83 13.03 -17.50
N LYS A 3 43.17 12.96 -18.78
CA LYS A 3 42.87 11.90 -19.73
C LYS A 3 43.92 10.78 -19.63
N SER A 4 43.47 9.54 -19.81
CA SER A 4 44.30 8.43 -20.27
C SER A 4 43.72 7.91 -21.59
N ASN A 5 44.60 7.74 -22.58
CA ASN A 5 44.31 7.52 -23.99
C ASN A 5 44.30 6.02 -24.35
N ARG A 6 43.24 5.58 -25.07
CA ARG A 6 43.17 4.84 -26.39
C ARG A 6 44.16 3.68 -26.70
N PRO A 7 43.87 2.72 -27.64
CA PRO A 7 42.95 2.84 -28.79
C PRO A 7 42.13 1.60 -29.23
N ILE A 8 41.16 1.91 -30.11
CA ILE A 8 40.35 1.08 -31.01
C ILE A 8 41.20 0.53 -32.18
N TRP A 9 40.89 -0.68 -32.66
CA TRP A 9 41.15 -1.10 -34.04
C TRP A 9 39.96 -1.89 -34.62
N LEU A 10 39.50 -1.46 -35.80
CA LEU A 10 38.48 -2.06 -36.65
C LEU A 10 39.15 -2.63 -37.91
N SER A 11 38.69 -3.82 -38.31
CA SER A 11 38.48 -4.33 -39.69
C SER A 11 39.64 -4.54 -40.67
N GLY A 12 39.69 -5.73 -41.30
CA GLY A 12 40.44 -5.95 -42.54
C GLY A 12 40.61 -7.40 -43.04
N VAL A 13 39.53 -7.96 -43.59
CA VAL A 13 39.35 -8.98 -44.66
C VAL A 13 40.59 -9.49 -45.44
N ALA A 14 40.67 -10.81 -45.71
CA ALA A 14 40.99 -11.38 -47.04
C ALA A 14 40.77 -12.92 -47.16
N LEU A 15 39.92 -13.29 -48.14
CA LEU A 15 39.92 -14.44 -49.08
C LEU A 15 40.33 -15.85 -48.58
N GLY A 16 39.60 -16.95 -48.79
CA GLY A 16 38.56 -17.27 -49.76
C GLY A 16 39.00 -18.43 -50.66
N VAL A 17 38.36 -19.60 -50.57
CA VAL A 17 38.13 -20.54 -51.71
C VAL A 17 36.88 -21.36 -51.39
N ILE A 18 35.77 -21.07 -52.07
CA ILE A 18 34.62 -21.96 -52.19
C ILE A 18 34.51 -22.34 -53.66
N LEU A 19 34.57 -23.64 -53.94
CA LEU A 19 34.27 -24.23 -55.23
C LEU A 19 32.83 -24.76 -55.17
N ALA A 20 31.95 -24.17 -55.99
CA ALA A 20 30.59 -24.62 -56.18
C ALA A 20 30.56 -25.75 -57.24
N ALA A 21 29.84 -26.82 -56.93
CA ALA A 21 29.29 -27.74 -57.92
C ALA A 21 27.85 -28.09 -57.52
N THR A 22 26.90 -27.61 -58.33
CA THR A 22 25.48 -27.89 -58.29
C THR A 22 25.16 -29.24 -58.93
N ALA A 23 24.35 -30.08 -58.28
CA ALA A 23 23.39 -30.96 -58.95
C ALA A 23 22.37 -31.54 -57.95
N CYS A 24 21.14 -31.66 -58.44
CA CYS A 24 19.89 -31.85 -57.72
C CYS A 24 19.64 -33.25 -57.10
N THR A 25 18.86 -33.20 -56.01
CA THR A 25 17.77 -34.12 -55.60
C THR A 25 18.03 -35.62 -55.47
N GLN A 26 17.88 -36.13 -54.24
CA GLN A 26 17.01 -37.26 -53.93
C GLN A 26 16.61 -37.25 -52.45
N ASN A 27 15.31 -37.37 -52.20
CA ASN A 27 14.70 -37.54 -50.87
C ASN A 27 15.19 -38.82 -50.21
N SER A 28 15.61 -38.72 -48.95
CA SER A 28 15.59 -39.82 -47.98
C SER A 28 15.47 -39.23 -46.59
N GLU A 29 14.35 -39.50 -45.92
CA GLU A 29 14.11 -39.21 -44.50
C GLU A 29 15.25 -39.78 -43.63
N PRO A 30 15.75 -39.05 -42.61
CA PRO A 30 16.52 -39.66 -41.56
C PRO A 30 15.64 -40.01 -40.36
N ALA A 31 15.88 -41.23 -39.91
CA ALA A 31 15.36 -41.93 -38.74
C ALA A 31 15.16 -41.07 -37.48
N ALA A 32 14.11 -41.44 -36.74
CA ALA A 32 13.84 -41.02 -35.37
C ALA A 32 15.05 -41.25 -34.46
N ASP A 33 15.61 -40.15 -33.95
CA ASP A 33 16.51 -40.18 -32.81
C ASP A 33 15.65 -40.14 -31.55
N THR A 34 15.64 -41.27 -30.84
CA THR A 34 14.96 -41.42 -29.55
C THR A 34 15.89 -40.84 -28.50
N SER A 35 15.84 -39.52 -28.33
CA SER A 35 16.41 -38.89 -27.14
C SER A 35 15.58 -39.35 -25.93
N ALA A 36 16.27 -40.07 -25.04
CA ALA A 36 15.72 -40.51 -23.78
C ALA A 36 15.22 -39.29 -22.99
N GLN A 37 13.92 -39.26 -22.71
CA GLN A 37 13.36 -38.40 -21.68
C GLN A 37 14.08 -38.76 -20.37
N SER A 38 14.97 -37.87 -19.92
CA SER A 38 15.44 -37.87 -18.54
C SER A 38 14.20 -37.70 -17.67
N THR A 39 13.80 -38.78 -17.02
CA THR A 39 12.83 -38.74 -15.93
C THR A 39 13.50 -37.98 -14.80
N GLU A 40 13.18 -36.69 -14.67
CA GLU A 40 13.54 -35.91 -13.49
C GLU A 40 12.95 -36.62 -12.28
N SER A 41 13.81 -37.27 -11.52
CA SER A 41 13.49 -37.85 -10.23
C SER A 41 13.36 -36.69 -9.23
N ILE A 42 12.15 -36.15 -9.11
CA ILE A 42 11.82 -35.19 -8.07
C ILE A 42 11.88 -35.93 -6.73
N ALA A 43 12.60 -35.38 -5.75
CA ALA A 43 12.60 -35.90 -4.39
C ALA A 43 11.14 -36.04 -3.87
N PRO A 44 10.83 -37.04 -3.03
CA PRO A 44 9.47 -37.19 -2.50
C PRO A 44 9.06 -35.92 -1.74
N VAL A 45 8.03 -35.24 -2.25
CA VAL A 45 7.45 -34.05 -1.62
C VAL A 45 6.49 -34.51 -0.53
N THR A 46 6.64 -33.93 0.67
CA THR A 46 5.72 -34.18 1.79
C THR A 46 4.67 -33.09 1.79
N VAL A 47 3.40 -33.49 1.70
CA VAL A 47 2.26 -32.59 1.83
C VAL A 47 2.05 -32.28 3.31
N ALA A 48 1.78 -31.04 3.64
CA ALA A 48 1.60 -30.64 5.03
C ALA A 48 0.28 -31.17 5.61
N ASP A 49 0.33 -31.57 6.89
CA ASP A 49 -0.88 -31.92 7.65
C ASP A 49 -1.71 -30.66 8.00
N TYR A 50 -1.04 -29.52 8.17
CA TYR A 50 -1.63 -28.23 8.53
C TYR A 50 -0.93 -27.11 7.75
N VAL A 51 -1.69 -26.08 7.36
CA VAL A 51 -1.15 -24.91 6.67
C VAL A 51 -1.13 -23.73 7.63
N ASN A 52 0.07 -23.20 7.93
CA ASN A 52 0.19 -21.98 8.74
C ASN A 52 -0.33 -20.77 7.96
N ASN A 53 -0.66 -19.72 8.70
CA ASN A 53 -1.15 -18.48 8.11
C ASN A 53 -0.16 -17.91 7.09
N PHE A 54 -0.73 -17.29 6.05
CA PHE A 54 0.03 -16.57 5.04
C PHE A 54 -0.85 -15.49 4.44
N ARG A 55 -0.20 -14.51 3.80
CA ARG A 55 -0.87 -13.47 3.02
C ARG A 55 -0.20 -13.34 1.66
N LEU A 56 -1.01 -13.39 0.60
CA LEU A 56 -0.56 -13.24 -0.79
C LEU A 56 -1.42 -12.22 -1.53
N ILE A 57 -0.82 -11.56 -2.51
CA ILE A 57 -1.52 -10.69 -3.45
C ILE A 57 -2.02 -11.56 -4.61
N ASP A 58 -3.24 -11.33 -5.07
CA ASP A 58 -3.80 -12.05 -6.22
C ASP A 58 -3.46 -11.41 -7.56
N ASN A 59 -3.94 -12.05 -8.62
CA ASN A 59 -3.76 -11.62 -10.00
C ASN A 59 -4.49 -10.32 -10.34
N SER A 60 -5.37 -9.80 -9.48
CA SER A 60 -6.01 -8.49 -9.62
C SER A 60 -5.32 -7.40 -8.78
N GLY A 61 -4.35 -7.78 -7.94
CA GLY A 61 -3.67 -6.87 -7.04
C GLY A 61 -4.32 -6.73 -5.67
N PHE A 62 -5.22 -7.63 -5.27
CA PHE A 62 -5.85 -7.62 -3.95
C PHE A 62 -5.16 -8.62 -2.99
N SER A 63 -5.01 -8.26 -1.70
CA SER A 63 -4.40 -9.15 -0.71
C SER A 63 -5.40 -10.12 -0.10
N HIS A 64 -5.02 -11.39 0.06
CA HIS A 64 -5.79 -12.40 0.80
C HIS A 64 -4.96 -13.00 1.93
N GLU A 65 -5.55 -13.10 3.12
CA GLU A 65 -4.96 -13.79 4.27
C GLU A 65 -5.73 -15.06 4.56
N LEU A 66 -5.02 -16.18 4.74
CA LEU A 66 -5.65 -17.48 4.96
C LEU A 66 -6.54 -17.47 6.22
N PHE A 67 -6.02 -16.96 7.33
CA PHE A 67 -6.72 -17.03 8.63
C PHE A 67 -7.88 -16.03 8.77
N TYR A 68 -8.01 -15.08 7.85
CA TYR A 68 -9.20 -14.21 7.79
C TYR A 68 -10.49 -15.03 7.65
N TYR A 69 -10.41 -16.18 6.95
CA TYR A 69 -11.51 -17.12 6.75
C TYR A 69 -11.42 -18.32 7.71
N SER A 70 -11.11 -18.08 8.98
CA SER A 70 -10.99 -19.16 9.98
C SER A 70 -12.34 -19.75 10.43
N ASP A 71 -13.44 -19.08 10.07
CA ASP A 71 -14.82 -19.42 10.42
C ASP A 71 -15.62 -20.06 9.28
N VAL A 72 -15.05 -20.17 8.06
CA VAL A 72 -15.72 -20.76 6.91
C VAL A 72 -15.60 -22.29 6.90
N PRO A 73 -16.48 -23.02 6.17
CA PRO A 73 -16.46 -24.48 6.16
C PRO A 73 -15.19 -25.09 5.53
N ALA A 74 -14.66 -24.47 4.47
CA ALA A 74 -13.52 -25.00 3.72
C ALA A 74 -12.76 -23.92 2.94
N THR A 75 -11.48 -24.17 2.68
CA THR A 75 -10.65 -23.41 1.73
C THR A 75 -10.05 -24.35 0.70
N VAL A 76 -10.25 -24.05 -0.58
CA VAL A 76 -9.74 -24.81 -1.73
C VAL A 76 -8.59 -24.04 -2.36
N ILE A 77 -7.45 -24.71 -2.52
CA ILE A 77 -6.27 -24.15 -3.21
C ILE A 77 -5.92 -25.06 -4.37
N VAL A 78 -5.69 -24.48 -5.55
CA VAL A 78 -5.28 -25.20 -6.76
C VAL A 78 -3.90 -24.73 -7.17
N ALA A 79 -2.96 -25.65 -7.37
CA ALA A 79 -1.65 -25.34 -7.93
C ALA A 79 -1.80 -24.87 -9.38
N GLN A 80 -1.84 -23.55 -9.57
CA GLN A 80 -2.04 -22.91 -10.86
C GLN A 80 -0.68 -22.67 -11.52
N CYS A 81 -0.62 -22.86 -12.84
CA CYS A 81 0.44 -22.31 -13.66
C CYS A 81 -0.08 -21.91 -15.03
N ASN A 82 0.54 -20.90 -15.62
CA ASN A 82 0.14 -20.44 -16.93
C ASN A 82 0.52 -21.44 -18.02
N GLU A 83 -0.31 -21.48 -19.08
CA GLU A 83 -0.14 -22.37 -20.23
C GLU A 83 -0.03 -23.88 -19.86
N CYS A 84 -0.58 -24.27 -18.71
CA CYS A 84 -0.52 -25.63 -18.18
C CYS A 84 -1.88 -26.34 -18.28
N ALA A 85 -2.03 -27.26 -19.24
CA ALA A 85 -3.32 -27.93 -19.50
C ALA A 85 -3.96 -28.62 -18.27
N ALA A 86 -3.16 -29.20 -17.37
CA ALA A 86 -3.69 -29.84 -16.15
C ALA A 86 -4.21 -28.80 -15.14
N SER A 87 -3.50 -27.68 -14.97
CA SER A 87 -3.94 -26.54 -14.16
C SER A 87 -5.22 -25.94 -14.76
N ASP A 88 -5.25 -25.67 -16.06
CA ASP A 88 -6.42 -25.11 -16.75
C ASP A 88 -7.67 -25.99 -16.55
N SER A 89 -7.51 -27.30 -16.68
CA SER A 89 -8.61 -28.26 -16.47
C SER A 89 -9.12 -28.27 -15.02
N ALA A 90 -8.22 -28.20 -14.03
CA ALA A 90 -8.58 -28.15 -12.62
C ALA A 90 -9.29 -26.82 -12.27
N MET A 91 -8.71 -25.69 -12.70
CA MET A 91 -9.29 -24.36 -12.52
C MET A 91 -10.69 -24.26 -13.16
N GLN A 92 -10.86 -24.81 -14.37
CA GLN A 92 -12.16 -24.81 -15.06
C GLN A 92 -13.21 -25.68 -14.35
N SER A 93 -12.80 -26.85 -13.84
CA SER A 93 -13.71 -27.77 -13.12
C SER A 93 -14.19 -27.15 -11.82
N LEU A 94 -13.29 -26.50 -11.08
CA LEU A 94 -13.65 -25.84 -9.82
C LEU A 94 -14.43 -24.54 -10.06
N SER A 95 -14.14 -23.80 -11.14
CA SER A 95 -14.92 -22.62 -11.51
C SER A 95 -16.38 -22.97 -11.80
N ALA A 96 -16.63 -24.17 -12.33
CA ALA A 96 -17.99 -24.65 -12.62
C ALA A 96 -18.82 -24.97 -11.37
N ILE A 97 -18.18 -25.23 -10.23
CA ILE A 97 -18.88 -25.52 -8.95
C ILE A 97 -18.79 -24.36 -7.94
N TYR A 98 -17.94 -23.37 -8.18
CA TYR A 98 -17.72 -22.22 -7.28
C TYR A 98 -19.03 -21.58 -6.79
N ALA A 99 -19.94 -21.26 -7.71
CA ALA A 99 -21.21 -20.61 -7.39
C ALA A 99 -22.16 -21.49 -6.54
N ASN A 100 -21.95 -22.81 -6.49
CA ASN A 100 -22.76 -23.70 -5.66
C ASN A 100 -22.50 -23.51 -4.15
N TYR A 101 -21.34 -22.92 -3.79
CA TYR A 101 -20.88 -22.76 -2.41
C TYR A 101 -20.82 -21.29 -1.96
N ALA A 102 -21.38 -20.36 -2.74
CA ALA A 102 -21.35 -18.94 -2.42
C ALA A 102 -22.08 -18.62 -1.10
N ASP A 103 -23.24 -19.26 -0.86
CA ASP A 103 -24.03 -19.07 0.36
C ASP A 103 -23.35 -19.69 1.61
N ASP A 104 -22.44 -20.64 1.42
CA ASP A 104 -21.67 -21.31 2.48
C ASP A 104 -20.32 -20.63 2.74
N GLU A 105 -19.98 -19.59 1.97
CA GLU A 105 -18.69 -18.87 2.03
C GLU A 105 -17.44 -19.76 1.88
N VAL A 106 -17.52 -20.87 1.14
CA VAL A 106 -16.32 -21.68 0.82
C VAL A 106 -15.38 -20.85 -0.04
N GLN A 107 -14.10 -20.79 0.36
CA GLN A 107 -13.09 -20.02 -0.36
C GLN A 107 -12.38 -20.85 -1.42
N PHE A 108 -12.13 -20.27 -2.59
CA PHE A 108 -11.41 -20.89 -3.70
C PHE A 108 -10.28 -19.98 -4.17
N TYR A 109 -9.09 -20.56 -4.35
CA TYR A 109 -7.91 -19.86 -4.81
C TYR A 109 -7.13 -20.71 -5.81
N GLY A 110 -6.68 -20.09 -6.90
CA GLY A 110 -5.48 -20.56 -7.59
C GLY A 110 -4.25 -20.14 -6.78
N LEU A 111 -3.17 -20.90 -6.82
CA LEU A 111 -1.87 -20.56 -6.24
C LEU A 111 -0.80 -20.74 -7.32
N ASN A 112 -0.24 -19.63 -7.79
CA ASN A 112 0.85 -19.65 -8.76
C ASN A 112 2.18 -19.51 -8.03
N SER A 113 2.95 -20.59 -7.99
CA SER A 113 4.32 -20.63 -7.46
C SER A 113 5.36 -20.83 -8.57
N VAL A 114 5.05 -20.48 -9.82
CA VAL A 114 5.93 -20.69 -10.98
C VAL A 114 6.83 -19.48 -11.19
N PRO A 115 8.16 -19.62 -11.07
CA PRO A 115 9.07 -18.52 -11.36
C PRO A 115 8.95 -18.06 -12.81
N GLY A 116 8.75 -16.76 -13.01
CA GLY A 116 8.63 -16.13 -14.32
C GLY A 116 7.19 -15.92 -14.81
N ASP A 117 6.20 -16.55 -14.19
CA ASP A 117 4.80 -16.18 -14.40
C ASP A 117 4.57 -14.79 -13.77
N THR A 118 4.28 -13.80 -14.62
CA THR A 118 3.99 -12.44 -14.16
C THR A 118 2.52 -12.30 -13.79
N ARG A 119 2.20 -11.38 -12.88
CA ARG A 119 0.81 -11.09 -12.52
C ARG A 119 -0.06 -10.78 -13.75
N ASP A 120 0.43 -9.93 -14.64
CA ASP A 120 -0.32 -9.53 -15.84
C ASP A 120 -0.61 -10.72 -16.77
N ALA A 121 0.37 -11.63 -16.92
CA ALA A 121 0.17 -12.84 -17.70
C ALA A 121 -0.88 -13.78 -17.07
N VAL A 122 -0.82 -13.96 -15.74
CA VAL A 122 -1.82 -14.76 -14.99
C VAL A 122 -3.20 -14.11 -15.07
N HIS A 123 -3.28 -12.78 -14.95
CA HIS A 123 -4.51 -12.02 -15.09
C HIS A 123 -5.12 -12.21 -16.49
N ALA A 124 -4.33 -12.01 -17.54
CA ALA A 124 -4.78 -12.18 -18.92
C ALA A 124 -5.26 -13.62 -19.21
N GLN A 125 -4.61 -14.64 -18.64
CA GLN A 125 -5.07 -16.02 -18.78
C GLN A 125 -6.38 -16.26 -18.01
N SER A 126 -6.49 -15.74 -16.78
CA SER A 126 -7.70 -15.83 -15.97
C SER A 126 -8.92 -15.25 -16.70
N GLU A 127 -8.77 -14.07 -17.32
CA GLU A 127 -9.81 -13.45 -18.15
C GLU A 127 -10.13 -14.29 -19.39
N ALA A 128 -9.10 -14.74 -20.13
CA ALA A 128 -9.28 -15.52 -21.34
C ALA A 128 -10.01 -16.86 -21.10
N GLN A 129 -9.79 -17.47 -19.93
CA GLN A 129 -10.42 -18.74 -19.53
C GLN A 129 -11.72 -18.52 -18.74
N ASN A 130 -12.07 -17.29 -18.35
CA ASN A 130 -13.21 -16.97 -17.50
C ASN A 130 -13.20 -17.75 -16.17
N TRP A 131 -12.06 -17.83 -15.50
CA TRP A 131 -12.00 -18.38 -14.14
C TRP A 131 -12.75 -17.48 -13.17
N THR A 132 -13.47 -18.09 -12.22
CA THR A 132 -14.44 -17.38 -11.37
C THR A 132 -13.91 -16.99 -10.00
N PHE A 133 -12.66 -17.33 -9.70
CA PHE A 133 -12.01 -17.06 -8.42
C PHE A 133 -10.55 -16.63 -8.64
N PRO A 134 -9.96 -15.87 -7.69
CA PRO A 134 -8.64 -15.26 -7.87
C PRO A 134 -7.49 -16.28 -7.84
N VAL A 135 -6.38 -15.90 -8.46
CA VAL A 135 -5.11 -16.63 -8.42
C VAL A 135 -4.11 -15.86 -7.56
N LEU A 136 -3.70 -16.44 -6.44
CA LEU A 136 -2.69 -15.92 -5.53
C LEU A 136 -1.29 -16.05 -6.15
N MET A 137 -0.53 -14.96 -6.11
CA MET A 137 0.83 -14.87 -6.63
C MET A 137 1.85 -15.21 -5.53
N ASP A 138 2.37 -16.44 -5.52
CA ASP A 138 3.40 -16.91 -4.59
C ASP A 138 4.80 -16.76 -5.21
N VAL A 139 5.18 -15.50 -5.44
CA VAL A 139 6.47 -15.12 -6.05
C VAL A 139 7.66 -15.63 -5.23
N THR A 140 7.50 -15.73 -3.91
CA THR A 140 8.51 -16.26 -2.99
C THR A 140 8.61 -17.79 -3.01
N GLN A 141 7.64 -18.48 -3.57
CA GLN A 141 7.44 -19.93 -3.52
C GLN A 141 7.20 -20.53 -2.12
N LEU A 142 7.40 -19.76 -1.05
CA LEU A 142 7.30 -20.22 0.34
C LEU A 142 5.93 -20.82 0.70
N VAL A 143 4.83 -20.32 0.12
CA VAL A 143 3.48 -20.84 0.41
C VAL A 143 3.26 -22.19 -0.28
N GLY A 144 3.62 -22.31 -1.56
CA GLY A 144 3.59 -23.57 -2.30
C GLY A 144 4.50 -24.62 -1.68
N GLU A 145 5.65 -24.19 -1.14
CA GLU A 145 6.54 -25.06 -0.37
C GLU A 145 5.89 -25.59 0.89
N GLN A 146 5.34 -24.70 1.71
CA GLN A 146 4.66 -25.02 2.97
C GLN A 146 3.50 -26.01 2.75
N ILE A 147 2.72 -25.82 1.68
CA ILE A 147 1.58 -26.70 1.37
C ILE A 147 2.06 -28.07 0.86
N GLY A 148 3.21 -28.11 0.19
CA GLY A 148 3.72 -29.30 -0.48
C GLY A 148 3.27 -29.41 -1.95
N VAL A 149 3.05 -28.28 -2.61
CA VAL A 149 2.78 -28.22 -4.06
C VAL A 149 3.94 -28.84 -4.82
N SER A 150 3.68 -29.68 -5.80
CA SER A 150 4.69 -30.37 -6.60
C SER A 150 4.39 -30.40 -8.10
N ARG A 151 3.11 -30.30 -8.47
CA ARG A 151 2.64 -30.41 -9.85
C ARG A 151 1.47 -29.47 -10.13
N ALA A 152 1.37 -29.05 -11.38
CA ALA A 152 0.25 -28.26 -11.89
C ALA A 152 -1.09 -29.01 -11.74
N GLY A 153 -2.14 -28.30 -11.30
CA GLY A 153 -3.50 -28.83 -11.15
C GLY A 153 -3.71 -29.70 -9.91
N GLU A 154 -2.77 -29.76 -8.98
CA GLU A 154 -3.01 -30.32 -7.64
C GLU A 154 -4.03 -29.47 -6.89
N VAL A 155 -5.03 -30.11 -6.30
CA VAL A 155 -6.07 -29.49 -5.49
C VAL A 155 -5.86 -29.86 -4.03
N PHE A 156 -5.90 -28.86 -3.17
CA PHE A 156 -5.76 -28.95 -1.72
C PHE A 156 -7.04 -28.42 -1.08
N ILE A 157 -7.62 -29.16 -0.13
CA ILE A 157 -8.78 -28.68 0.65
C ILE A 157 -8.39 -28.66 2.11
N LEU A 158 -8.55 -27.49 2.72
CA LEU A 158 -8.24 -27.19 4.11
C LEU A 158 -9.54 -27.07 4.91
N ASP A 159 -9.52 -27.56 6.15
CA ASP A 159 -10.58 -27.42 7.14
C ASP A 159 -10.19 -26.32 8.17
N PRO A 160 -10.75 -25.10 8.05
CA PRO A 160 -10.46 -23.99 8.96
C PRO A 160 -10.86 -24.28 10.42
N ALA A 161 -11.95 -25.01 10.64
CA ALA A 161 -12.44 -25.36 11.98
C ALA A 161 -11.48 -26.30 12.74
N GLN A 162 -10.60 -27.01 12.02
CA GLN A 162 -9.50 -27.80 12.59
C GLN A 162 -8.14 -27.09 12.54
N GLY A 163 -8.11 -25.76 12.34
CA GLY A 163 -6.87 -24.99 12.24
C GLY A 163 -6.18 -25.15 10.89
N PHE A 164 -6.95 -25.11 9.80
CA PHE A 164 -6.49 -25.27 8.41
C PHE A 164 -5.78 -26.60 8.17
N LYS A 165 -6.38 -27.67 8.69
CA LYS A 165 -5.90 -29.04 8.47
C LYS A 165 -6.15 -29.46 7.02
N MET A 166 -5.15 -30.09 6.41
CA MET A 166 -5.30 -30.69 5.08
C MET A 166 -6.23 -31.90 5.16
N VAL A 167 -7.37 -31.84 4.48
CA VAL A 167 -8.36 -32.93 4.42
C VAL A 167 -8.45 -33.60 3.05
N TYR A 168 -7.86 -32.99 2.02
CA TYR A 168 -7.78 -33.56 0.68
C TYR A 168 -6.56 -33.03 -0.08
N HIS A 169 -5.90 -33.91 -0.85
CA HIS A 169 -4.85 -33.53 -1.81
C HIS A 169 -4.92 -34.41 -3.06
N GLY A 170 -5.31 -33.87 -4.22
CA GLY A 170 -5.37 -34.68 -5.42
C GLY A 170 -5.87 -33.95 -6.66
N ASP A 171 -6.64 -34.66 -7.48
CA ASP A 171 -7.30 -34.10 -8.65
C ASP A 171 -8.57 -33.29 -8.29
N ALA A 172 -9.07 -32.50 -9.23
CA ALA A 172 -10.31 -31.73 -9.05
C ALA A 172 -11.59 -32.58 -9.09
N GLU A 173 -11.53 -33.82 -9.58
CA GLU A 173 -12.73 -34.65 -9.82
C GLU A 173 -13.46 -34.99 -8.51
N ASN A 174 -12.73 -35.16 -7.41
CA ASN A 174 -13.30 -35.51 -6.11
C ASN A 174 -13.61 -34.31 -5.21
N ALA A 175 -13.24 -33.09 -5.62
CA ALA A 175 -13.35 -31.90 -4.77
C ALA A 175 -14.81 -31.60 -4.36
N GLU A 176 -15.75 -31.66 -5.30
CA GLU A 176 -17.18 -31.37 -5.03
C GLU A 176 -17.78 -32.32 -3.98
N ALA A 177 -17.42 -33.61 -4.03
CA ALA A 177 -17.90 -34.59 -3.06
C ALA A 177 -17.38 -34.28 -1.65
N ILE A 178 -16.10 -33.91 -1.53
CA ILE A 178 -15.48 -33.53 -0.26
C ILE A 178 -16.11 -32.25 0.29
N LEU A 179 -16.30 -31.23 -0.55
CA LEU A 179 -16.90 -29.96 -0.13
C LEU A 179 -18.35 -30.14 0.34
N ASN A 180 -19.13 -30.97 -0.34
CA ASN A 180 -20.49 -31.31 0.10
C ASN A 180 -20.51 -31.97 1.48
N ASP A 181 -19.55 -32.86 1.75
CA ASP A 181 -19.41 -33.47 3.07
C ASP A 181 -18.99 -32.43 4.14
N MET A 182 -18.06 -31.53 3.82
CA MET A 182 -17.60 -30.48 4.75
C MET A 182 -18.71 -29.49 5.10
N VAL A 183 -19.44 -28.97 4.10
CA VAL A 183 -20.59 -28.07 4.30
C VAL A 183 -21.69 -28.75 5.12
N ALA A 184 -21.91 -30.05 4.92
CA ALA A 184 -22.85 -30.83 5.71
C ALA A 184 -22.35 -31.17 7.14
N GLY A 185 -21.11 -30.82 7.49
CA GLY A 185 -20.48 -31.18 8.77
C GLY A 185 -20.19 -32.68 8.92
N ALA A 186 -20.07 -33.40 7.80
CA ALA A 186 -19.75 -34.82 7.77
C ALA A 186 -18.23 -35.05 7.94
N PRO A 187 -17.80 -36.17 8.53
CA PRO A 187 -16.39 -36.46 8.71
C PRO A 187 -15.72 -36.77 7.37
N VAL A 188 -14.72 -35.97 7.01
CA VAL A 188 -13.86 -36.20 5.84
C VAL A 188 -12.58 -36.93 6.28
N SER A 189 -12.18 -37.94 5.51
CA SER A 189 -10.88 -38.60 5.67
C SER A 189 -9.89 -38.07 4.64
N ILE A 190 -8.62 -37.93 5.01
CA ILE A 190 -7.56 -37.52 4.07
C ILE A 190 -7.55 -38.51 2.90
N ALA A 191 -7.99 -38.04 1.74
CA ALA A 191 -7.84 -38.74 0.48
C ALA A 191 -6.72 -38.06 -0.30
N SER A 192 -5.77 -38.86 -0.79
CA SER A 192 -4.70 -38.37 -1.65
C SER A 192 -4.63 -39.16 -2.96
N SER A 193 -4.54 -38.45 -4.08
CA SER A 193 -4.27 -39.00 -5.41
C SER A 193 -3.16 -38.19 -6.08
N GLN A 194 -2.28 -38.86 -6.84
CA GLN A 194 -1.21 -38.17 -7.55
C GLN A 194 -1.74 -37.59 -8.87
N THR A 195 -1.57 -36.30 -9.09
CA THR A 195 -1.99 -35.65 -10.34
C THR A 195 -0.98 -35.89 -11.47
N SER A 196 -1.44 -35.79 -12.71
CA SER A 196 -0.62 -36.00 -13.92
C SER A 196 -0.03 -34.72 -14.51
N GLY A 197 -0.27 -33.55 -13.90
CA GLY A 197 0.19 -32.25 -14.41
C GLY A 197 1.71 -32.11 -14.47
N SER A 198 2.23 -31.07 -15.13
CA SER A 198 3.68 -30.82 -15.18
C SER A 198 4.27 -30.56 -13.78
N PRO A 199 5.55 -30.92 -13.53
CA PRO A 199 6.25 -30.49 -12.31
C PRO A 199 6.26 -28.97 -12.15
N ILE A 200 6.13 -28.51 -10.91
CA ILE A 200 6.45 -27.13 -10.51
C ILE A 200 7.79 -27.18 -9.77
N HIS A 201 8.75 -26.37 -10.21
CA HIS A 201 10.10 -26.36 -9.66
C HIS A 201 10.20 -25.39 -8.48
N PHE A 202 10.76 -25.87 -7.37
CA PHE A 202 11.00 -25.10 -6.15
C PHE A 202 12.49 -25.13 -5.84
N SER A 203 13.14 -23.97 -5.90
CA SER A 203 14.61 -23.87 -5.79
C SER A 203 15.14 -24.33 -4.43
N ALA A 204 14.39 -24.11 -3.34
CA ALA A 204 14.77 -24.54 -2.00
C ALA A 204 14.83 -26.07 -1.82
N ARG A 205 14.10 -26.81 -2.66
CA ARG A 205 14.05 -28.28 -2.61
C ARG A 205 15.19 -28.94 -3.38
N GLU A 206 15.99 -28.18 -4.12
CA GLU A 206 17.15 -28.70 -4.81
C GLU A 206 18.24 -29.13 -3.82
N THR A 207 18.98 -30.19 -4.14
CA THR A 207 19.97 -30.77 -3.22
C THR A 207 21.11 -29.81 -2.87
N ASP A 208 21.45 -28.90 -3.78
CA ASP A 208 22.53 -27.91 -3.62
C ASP A 208 21.96 -26.50 -3.34
N SER A 209 20.73 -26.40 -2.84
CA SER A 209 20.10 -25.10 -2.57
C SER A 209 20.89 -24.29 -1.53
N PRO A 210 21.18 -23.00 -1.80
CA PRO A 210 21.92 -22.14 -0.86
C PRO A 210 21.18 -21.97 0.48
N PHE A 211 19.84 -22.09 0.46
CA PHE A 211 19.00 -21.89 1.65
C PHE A 211 19.14 -23.00 2.70
N GLN A 212 19.61 -24.19 2.32
CA GLN A 212 19.83 -25.29 3.27
C GLN A 212 21.03 -25.05 4.20
N THR A 213 21.91 -24.11 3.85
CA THR A 213 23.16 -23.84 4.56
C THR A 213 23.29 -22.39 5.03
N ALA A 214 22.20 -21.62 5.06
CA ALA A 214 22.22 -20.22 5.47
C ALA A 214 22.85 -20.04 6.87
N SER A 215 23.83 -19.16 6.96
CA SER A 215 24.56 -18.77 8.15
C SER A 215 23.82 -17.64 8.86
N TYR A 216 23.62 -17.75 10.17
CA TYR A 216 23.08 -16.63 10.95
C TYR A 216 23.97 -15.39 10.83
N ALA A 217 25.29 -15.53 11.01
CA ALA A 217 26.19 -14.39 11.09
C ALA A 217 26.46 -13.74 9.73
N ASP A 218 26.52 -14.54 8.66
CA ASP A 218 26.93 -14.07 7.33
C ASP A 218 25.75 -13.75 6.40
N ASP A 219 24.61 -14.42 6.58
CA ASP A 219 23.46 -14.28 5.67
C ASP A 219 22.26 -13.63 6.37
N VAL A 220 21.86 -14.08 7.56
CA VAL A 220 20.61 -13.61 8.20
C VAL A 220 20.79 -12.29 8.97
N ALA A 221 21.79 -12.19 9.84
CA ALA A 221 22.01 -11.02 10.68
C ALA A 221 22.24 -9.74 9.84
N PRO A 222 23.01 -9.77 8.73
CA PRO A 222 23.13 -8.61 7.84
C PRO A 222 21.78 -8.16 7.27
N LEU A 223 20.92 -9.09 6.85
CA LEU A 223 19.57 -8.76 6.35
C LEU A 223 18.70 -8.13 7.43
N LEU A 224 18.77 -8.62 8.67
CA LEU A 224 18.07 -8.02 9.81
C LEU A 224 18.60 -6.61 10.12
N ILE A 225 19.91 -6.41 10.07
CA ILE A 225 20.55 -5.10 10.30
C ILE A 225 20.09 -4.08 9.26
N GLU A 226 20.09 -4.48 7.99
CA GLU A 226 19.72 -3.62 6.88
C GLU A 226 18.23 -3.28 6.87
N ASN A 227 17.35 -4.24 7.17
CA ASN A 227 15.91 -4.08 6.92
C ASN A 227 15.03 -3.96 8.18
N CYS A 228 15.55 -4.32 9.36
CA CYS A 228 14.74 -4.45 10.57
C CYS A 228 15.27 -3.64 11.76
N VAL A 229 16.59 -3.57 11.94
CA VAL A 229 17.19 -2.99 13.15
C VAL A 229 16.94 -1.48 13.25
N GLU A 230 16.77 -0.75 12.15
CA GLU A 230 16.42 0.69 12.19
C GLU A 230 15.20 0.95 13.08
N CYS A 231 14.16 0.11 12.96
CA CYS A 231 12.98 0.17 13.83
C CYS A 231 13.17 -0.65 15.12
N HIS A 232 13.81 -1.81 15.03
CA HIS A 232 14.01 -2.76 16.13
C HIS A 232 15.34 -2.57 16.87
N GLN A 233 15.68 -1.33 17.18
CA GLN A 233 16.84 -0.97 18.03
C GLN A 233 16.37 -0.48 19.40
N PRO A 234 17.24 -0.44 20.42
CA PRO A 234 16.91 0.18 21.69
C PRO A 234 16.46 1.64 21.51
N GLY A 235 15.24 1.98 21.95
CA GLY A 235 14.66 3.32 21.77
C GLY A 235 14.04 3.57 20.39
N GLY A 236 14.10 2.60 19.48
CA GLY A 236 13.37 2.60 18.21
C GLY A 236 11.88 2.37 18.40
N ILE A 237 11.13 2.43 17.29
CA ILE A 237 9.66 2.31 17.27
C ILE A 237 9.17 0.86 17.35
N GLY A 238 10.05 -0.12 17.09
CA GLY A 238 9.75 -1.53 17.19
C GLY A 238 9.42 -1.95 18.64
N PRO A 239 8.49 -2.90 18.84
CA PRO A 239 8.06 -3.32 20.18
C PRO A 239 9.15 -4.01 21.02
N TRP A 240 10.26 -4.40 20.40
CA TRP A 240 11.43 -5.02 21.02
C TRP A 240 12.68 -4.78 20.17
N ALA A 241 13.86 -4.88 20.78
CA ALA A 241 15.13 -4.60 20.14
C ALA A 241 15.87 -5.89 19.72
N MET A 242 16.33 -5.94 18.47
CA MET A 242 17.18 -6.96 17.87
C MET A 242 18.64 -6.74 18.31
N THR A 243 18.99 -7.27 19.48
CA THR A 243 20.27 -6.96 20.15
C THR A 243 21.32 -8.07 20.03
N ASP A 244 20.89 -9.32 19.93
CA ASP A 244 21.75 -10.50 19.85
C ASP A 244 20.98 -11.70 19.27
N TYR A 245 21.72 -12.76 18.94
CA TYR A 245 21.19 -14.01 18.44
C TYR A 245 20.17 -14.64 19.37
N ASP A 246 20.41 -14.67 20.68
CA ASP A 246 19.50 -15.34 21.62
C ASP A 246 18.11 -14.67 21.57
N THR A 247 18.09 -13.35 21.39
CA THR A 247 16.88 -12.56 21.14
C THR A 247 16.25 -12.92 19.81
N ILE A 248 17.01 -12.92 18.70
CA ILE A 248 16.48 -13.30 17.36
C ILE A 248 15.91 -14.72 17.38
N PHE A 249 16.62 -15.68 17.99
CA PHE A 249 16.20 -17.06 18.14
C PHE A 249 14.90 -17.16 18.93
N GLY A 250 14.77 -16.43 20.05
CA GLY A 250 13.54 -16.40 20.84
C GLY A 250 12.33 -15.84 20.09
N TRP A 251 12.55 -14.89 19.17
CA TRP A 251 11.51 -14.28 18.35
C TRP A 251 11.32 -14.94 16.97
N SER A 252 12.13 -15.93 16.61
CA SER A 252 12.13 -16.49 15.25
C SER A 252 10.77 -17.02 14.77
N PRO A 253 9.92 -17.67 15.60
CA PRO A 253 8.58 -18.07 15.17
C PRO A 253 7.69 -16.87 14.85
N MET A 254 7.82 -15.77 15.59
CA MET A 254 7.08 -14.54 15.34
C MET A 254 7.60 -13.84 14.08
N ILE A 255 8.92 -13.78 13.88
CA ILE A 255 9.54 -13.24 12.67
C ILE A 255 8.98 -13.97 11.44
N ARG A 256 8.99 -15.31 11.47
CA ARG A 256 8.41 -16.13 10.39
C ARG A 256 6.96 -15.76 10.13
N GLU A 257 6.14 -15.70 11.18
CA GLU A 257 4.72 -15.39 11.08
C GLU A 257 4.47 -13.99 10.47
N VAL A 258 5.16 -12.94 10.94
CA VAL A 258 4.93 -11.58 10.43
C VAL A 258 5.44 -11.39 9.00
N LEU A 259 6.46 -12.13 8.59
CA LEU A 259 6.94 -12.15 7.20
C LEU A 259 5.96 -12.91 6.29
N MET A 260 5.51 -14.12 6.69
CA MET A 260 4.56 -14.94 5.93
C MET A 260 3.19 -14.25 5.77
N THR A 261 2.79 -13.45 6.76
CA THR A 261 1.53 -12.67 6.74
C THR A 261 1.69 -11.23 6.24
N ARG A 262 2.88 -10.85 5.75
CA ARG A 262 3.18 -9.51 5.21
C ARG A 262 2.83 -8.37 6.18
N ARG A 263 2.95 -8.63 7.48
CA ARG A 263 2.88 -7.62 8.55
C ARG A 263 4.19 -6.87 8.71
N MET A 264 5.30 -7.55 8.42
CA MET A 264 6.64 -6.98 8.37
C MET A 264 7.34 -7.32 7.04
N PRO A 265 8.25 -6.47 6.56
CA PRO A 265 8.37 -5.06 6.95
C PRO A 265 7.03 -4.34 6.73
N PRO A 266 6.74 -3.25 7.45
CA PRO A 266 5.46 -2.57 7.35
C PRO A 266 5.44 -1.71 6.08
N TRP A 267 5.70 -2.32 4.93
CA TRP A 267 5.80 -1.67 3.62
C TRP A 267 4.85 -2.41 2.69
N THR A 268 3.71 -1.78 2.44
CA THR A 268 2.56 -2.46 1.85
C THR A 268 2.20 -2.01 0.45
N ILE A 269 3.01 -1.11 -0.14
CA ILE A 269 2.92 -0.77 -1.55
C ILE A 269 3.44 -1.94 -2.40
N ASP A 270 2.75 -2.18 -3.50
CA ASP A 270 3.10 -3.20 -4.47
C ASP A 270 4.04 -2.64 -5.54
N GLU A 271 5.35 -2.86 -5.33
CA GLU A 271 6.40 -2.35 -6.22
C GLU A 271 6.47 -3.07 -7.57
N THR A 272 5.68 -4.13 -7.80
CA THR A 272 5.55 -4.70 -9.15
C THR A 272 4.77 -3.78 -10.09
N ILE A 273 4.01 -2.82 -9.54
CA ILE A 273 3.38 -1.75 -10.31
C ILE A 273 4.38 -0.64 -10.64
N ARG A 274 5.16 -0.20 -9.64
CA ARG A 274 6.04 0.95 -9.80
C ARG A 274 7.13 0.97 -8.74
N GLU A 275 8.33 1.39 -9.17
CA GLU A 275 9.42 1.69 -8.27
C GLU A 275 9.20 3.03 -7.55
N VAL A 276 9.49 3.03 -6.25
CA VAL A 276 9.40 4.20 -5.38
C VAL A 276 10.73 4.43 -4.68
N GLU A 277 11.01 5.68 -4.32
CA GLU A 277 12.22 6.02 -3.59
C GLU A 277 12.19 5.39 -2.18
N HIS A 278 13.36 5.03 -1.66
CA HIS A 278 13.52 4.51 -0.31
C HIS A 278 12.64 3.28 0.01
N SER A 279 12.49 2.36 -0.97
CA SER A 279 11.84 1.07 -0.76
C SER A 279 12.32 0.39 0.52
N ARG A 280 11.34 -0.12 1.29
CA ARG A 280 11.55 -0.97 2.46
C ARG A 280 11.08 -2.40 2.19
N ALA A 281 10.91 -2.77 0.92
CA ALA A 281 10.51 -4.12 0.53
C ALA A 281 11.70 -5.08 0.67
N LEU A 282 11.45 -6.28 1.22
CA LEU A 282 12.40 -7.38 1.16
C LEU A 282 12.37 -8.04 -0.22
N SER A 283 13.53 -8.42 -0.73
CA SER A 283 13.59 -9.20 -1.97
C SER A 283 13.08 -10.64 -1.74
N THR A 284 12.70 -11.32 -2.82
CA THR A 284 12.32 -12.74 -2.76
C THR A 284 13.40 -13.60 -2.10
N GLU A 285 14.68 -13.35 -2.41
CA GLU A 285 15.81 -14.09 -1.85
C GLU A 285 15.97 -13.82 -0.35
N ASP A 286 15.73 -12.60 0.12
CA ASP A 286 15.80 -12.26 1.55
C ASP A 286 14.68 -12.96 2.33
N TYR A 287 13.44 -12.93 1.80
CA TYR A 287 12.32 -13.70 2.37
C TYR A 287 12.68 -15.18 2.48
N GLN A 288 13.17 -15.78 1.38
CA GLN A 288 13.55 -17.19 1.35
C GLN A 288 14.67 -17.50 2.35
N THR A 289 15.72 -16.68 2.39
CA THR A 289 16.86 -16.86 3.30
C THR A 289 16.43 -16.85 4.76
N ILE A 290 15.66 -15.84 5.18
CA ILE A 290 15.20 -15.72 6.57
C ILE A 290 14.25 -16.88 6.91
N ILE A 291 13.25 -17.16 6.05
CA ILE A 291 12.22 -18.17 6.35
C ILE A 291 12.81 -19.58 6.36
N HIS A 292 13.66 -19.95 5.39
CA HIS A 292 14.30 -21.26 5.39
C HIS A 292 15.29 -21.44 6.54
N TRP A 293 16.02 -20.39 6.92
CA TRP A 293 16.85 -20.44 8.13
C TRP A 293 16.00 -20.71 9.38
N ILE A 294 14.84 -20.07 9.52
CA ILE A 294 13.91 -20.32 10.62
C ILE A 294 13.34 -21.74 10.57
N ASP A 295 12.90 -22.20 9.40
CA ASP A 295 12.33 -23.54 9.19
C ASP A 295 13.36 -24.65 9.42
N SER A 296 14.66 -24.35 9.27
CA SER A 296 15.77 -25.25 9.64
C SER A 296 16.06 -25.30 11.15
N GLY A 297 15.31 -24.55 11.98
CA GLY A 297 15.46 -24.47 13.43
C GLY A 297 16.32 -23.30 13.92
N SER A 298 16.51 -22.27 13.10
CA SER A 298 17.28 -21.05 13.43
C SER A 298 18.71 -21.33 13.96
N PRO A 299 19.53 -22.14 13.27
CA PRO A 299 20.86 -22.52 13.77
C PRO A 299 21.76 -21.30 13.94
N ARG A 300 22.48 -21.24 15.08
CA ARG A 300 23.46 -20.17 15.38
C ARG A 300 24.64 -20.13 14.41
N GLY A 301 25.05 -21.29 13.90
CA GLY A 301 26.27 -21.43 13.10
C GLY A 301 27.56 -21.10 13.88
N GLU A 302 28.61 -20.78 13.14
CA GLU A 302 29.89 -20.28 13.66
C GLU A 302 29.99 -18.76 13.44
N GLY A 303 31.02 -18.09 13.97
CA GLY A 303 31.25 -16.65 13.76
C GLY A 303 30.71 -15.75 14.90
N GLU A 304 31.24 -14.53 14.95
CA GLU A 304 30.79 -13.48 15.88
C GLU A 304 29.36 -13.04 15.54
N ASP A 305 28.62 -12.57 16.53
CA ASP A 305 27.28 -12.04 16.31
C ASP A 305 27.40 -10.59 15.82
N PRO A 306 26.87 -10.21 14.65
CA PRO A 306 26.97 -8.84 14.16
C PRO A 306 26.06 -7.86 14.91
N LEU A 307 24.95 -8.31 15.50
CA LEU A 307 23.96 -7.42 16.11
C LEU A 307 24.48 -6.58 17.29
N PRO A 308 25.27 -7.13 18.23
CA PRO A 308 25.83 -6.35 19.34
C PRO A 308 26.73 -5.18 18.94
N ASP A 309 27.34 -5.24 17.75
CA ASP A 309 28.26 -4.21 17.25
C ASP A 309 27.55 -3.08 16.49
N VAL A 310 26.23 -3.16 16.35
CA VAL A 310 25.45 -2.16 15.64
C VAL A 310 25.23 -0.93 16.52
N GLU A 311 25.94 0.16 16.20
CA GLU A 311 25.69 1.49 16.76
C GLU A 311 24.65 2.24 15.91
N PHE A 312 23.37 2.11 16.25
CA PHE A 312 22.36 3.06 15.81
C PHE A 312 22.06 4.03 16.95
N GLU A 313 22.44 5.29 16.78
CA GLU A 313 21.88 6.39 17.57
C GLU A 313 20.79 7.03 16.72
N VAL A 314 19.52 6.95 17.17
CA VAL A 314 18.45 7.75 16.57
C VAL A 314 18.84 9.21 16.70
N ALA A 315 19.22 9.83 15.58
CA ALA A 315 19.66 11.21 15.59
C ALA A 315 18.50 12.11 16.04
N ASP A 316 18.75 12.97 17.03
CA ASP A 316 17.79 13.96 17.49
C ASP A 316 17.25 14.84 16.34
N TRP A 317 18.10 15.10 15.35
CA TRP A 317 17.80 15.83 14.13
C TRP A 317 18.47 15.14 12.92
N PRO A 318 17.78 14.24 12.22
CA PRO A 318 18.36 13.42 11.14
C PRO A 318 18.90 14.24 9.95
N LEU A 319 18.46 15.50 9.79
CA LEU A 319 18.90 16.40 8.72
C LEU A 319 19.95 17.44 9.19
N GLY A 320 20.47 17.30 10.41
CA GLY A 320 21.34 18.29 11.06
C GLY A 320 20.56 19.30 11.92
N GLU A 321 21.22 20.32 12.45
CA GLU A 321 20.56 21.36 13.26
C GLU A 321 19.56 22.16 12.40
N PRO A 322 18.29 22.33 12.84
CA PRO A 322 17.29 23.11 12.09
C PRO A 322 17.56 24.61 12.17
N ASP A 323 17.18 25.33 11.11
CA ASP A 323 17.33 26.79 11.02
C ASP A 323 16.34 27.53 11.94
N LEU A 324 15.14 26.96 12.10
CA LEU A 324 14.14 27.40 13.06
C LEU A 324 13.59 26.19 13.82
N MET A 325 13.66 26.24 15.15
CA MET A 325 13.05 25.24 16.02
C MET A 325 11.93 25.88 16.85
N LEU A 326 10.74 25.28 16.81
CA LEU A 326 9.63 25.62 17.69
C LEU A 326 9.35 24.46 18.65
N THR A 327 9.06 24.77 19.91
CA THR A 327 8.68 23.81 20.94
C THR A 327 7.24 24.07 21.33
N LEU A 328 6.41 23.01 21.32
CA LEU A 328 5.03 23.10 21.77
C LEU A 328 4.95 23.09 23.29
N GLU A 329 3.85 23.63 23.82
CA GLU A 329 3.53 23.48 25.23
C GLU A 329 3.31 21.99 25.57
N PRO A 330 3.74 21.54 26.76
CA PRO A 330 3.55 20.16 27.17
C PRO A 330 2.08 19.73 27.16
N PHE A 331 1.82 18.52 26.70
CA PHE A 331 0.49 17.92 26.72
C PHE A 331 0.49 16.61 27.50
N ASP A 332 -0.37 16.50 28.51
CA ASP A 332 -0.50 15.29 29.32
C ASP A 332 -1.51 14.32 28.67
N ILE A 333 -1.00 13.16 28.28
CA ILE A 333 -1.75 12.09 27.63
C ILE A 333 -2.21 11.10 28.72
N PRO A 334 -3.51 10.80 28.84
CA PRO A 334 -4.01 9.85 29.80
C PRO A 334 -3.58 8.42 29.44
N ALA A 335 -3.54 7.52 30.44
CA ALA A 335 -3.23 6.11 30.20
C ALA A 335 -4.25 5.40 29.29
N THR A 336 -5.52 5.81 29.33
CA THR A 336 -6.63 5.16 28.61
C THR A 336 -7.68 6.19 28.21
N GLY A 337 -8.48 5.87 27.19
CA GLY A 337 -9.61 6.68 26.75
C GLY A 337 -9.39 7.24 25.35
N VAL A 338 -10.29 8.13 24.93
CA VAL A 338 -10.17 8.88 23.68
C VAL A 338 -9.56 10.24 24.00
N VAL A 339 -8.57 10.64 23.23
CA VAL A 339 -7.98 11.98 23.29
C VAL A 339 -8.47 12.73 22.06
N ASP A 340 -9.25 13.78 22.26
CA ASP A 340 -9.65 14.66 21.16
C ASP A 340 -8.41 15.23 20.47
N TYR A 341 -8.51 15.50 19.17
CA TYR A 341 -7.44 16.14 18.42
C TYR A 341 -7.04 17.46 19.07
N GLN A 342 -5.74 17.69 19.20
CA GLN A 342 -5.22 18.92 19.81
C GLN A 342 -4.71 19.85 18.71
N TYR A 343 -5.03 21.14 18.85
CA TYR A 343 -4.70 22.16 17.87
C TYR A 343 -3.80 23.26 18.46
N PRO A 344 -2.58 22.94 18.93
CA PRO A 344 -1.68 23.95 19.46
C PRO A 344 -1.20 24.89 18.35
N VAL A 345 -0.80 26.09 18.75
CA VAL A 345 -0.32 27.13 17.83
C VAL A 345 0.92 27.76 18.41
N ALA A 346 1.96 27.87 17.59
CA ALA A 346 3.19 28.57 17.90
C ALA A 346 3.30 29.85 17.06
N ALA A 347 3.80 30.93 17.65
CA ALA A 347 4.11 32.14 16.89
C ALA A 347 5.31 31.88 15.97
N ASN A 348 5.26 32.36 14.73
CA ASN A 348 6.40 32.34 13.83
C ASN A 348 7.32 33.54 14.15
N PRO A 349 8.55 33.33 14.67
CA PRO A 349 9.42 34.42 15.10
C PRO A 349 10.22 35.06 13.96
N LEU A 350 10.14 34.54 12.74
CA LEU A 350 10.93 35.01 11.61
C LEU A 350 10.60 36.47 11.25
N THR A 351 11.63 37.21 10.89
CA THR A 351 11.53 38.62 10.48
C THR A 351 11.75 38.82 8.98
N GLU A 352 12.12 37.76 8.27
CA GLU A 352 12.32 37.73 6.81
C GLU A 352 11.66 36.48 6.22
N ASP A 353 11.31 36.58 4.93
CA ASP A 353 10.68 35.48 4.22
C ASP A 353 11.74 34.44 3.85
N HIS A 354 11.40 33.16 4.01
CA HIS A 354 12.25 32.04 3.65
C HIS A 354 11.51 31.09 2.70
N TRP A 355 12.25 30.10 2.20
CA TRP A 355 11.71 28.98 1.44
C TRP A 355 12.00 27.69 2.18
N LEU A 356 10.94 26.95 2.51
CA LEU A 356 11.05 25.71 3.26
C LEU A 356 11.57 24.58 2.37
N ARG A 357 12.69 23.98 2.77
CA ARG A 357 13.31 22.83 2.11
C ARG A 357 12.88 21.51 2.75
N ALA A 358 12.79 21.47 4.06
CA ALA A 358 12.40 20.29 4.80
C ALA A 358 11.84 20.66 6.18
N THR A 359 11.12 19.72 6.77
CA THR A 359 10.62 19.80 8.14
C THR A 359 10.87 18.48 8.84
N THR A 360 11.37 18.52 10.06
CA THR A 360 11.45 17.36 10.97
C THR A 360 10.61 17.66 12.20
N ILE A 361 9.71 16.75 12.57
CA ILE A 361 8.97 16.86 13.83
C ILE A 361 9.49 15.81 14.80
N ARG A 362 10.04 16.28 15.91
CA ARG A 362 10.52 15.46 17.02
C ARG A 362 9.45 15.39 18.09
N VAL A 363 8.74 14.27 18.15
CA VAL A 363 7.75 14.00 19.18
C VAL A 363 8.43 13.62 20.50
N GLY A 364 7.87 14.07 21.63
CA GLY A 364 8.37 13.72 22.96
C GLY A 364 8.01 12.30 23.37
N SER A 365 6.92 11.76 22.82
CA SER A 365 6.38 10.43 23.12
C SER A 365 6.06 9.63 21.85
N ARG A 366 7.07 8.95 21.29
CA ARG A 366 6.95 8.16 20.03
C ARG A 366 5.93 7.02 20.11
N ASP A 367 5.63 6.53 21.30
CA ASP A 367 4.70 5.42 21.56
C ASP A 367 3.25 5.87 21.75
N THR A 368 2.96 7.18 21.68
CA THR A 368 1.60 7.73 21.81
C THR A 368 1.23 8.75 20.74
N VAL A 369 2.19 9.47 20.13
CA VAL A 369 1.89 10.40 19.02
C VAL A 369 1.73 9.60 17.74
N HIS A 370 0.51 9.55 17.20
CA HIS A 370 0.20 8.80 15.99
C HIS A 370 0.50 9.64 14.73
N HIS A 371 0.04 10.89 14.68
CA HIS A 371 0.50 11.86 13.68
C HIS A 371 0.57 13.28 14.25
N ALA A 372 1.34 14.12 13.57
CA ALA A 372 1.38 15.56 13.80
C ALA A 372 1.47 16.29 12.46
N LEU A 373 0.46 17.11 12.15
CA LEU A 373 0.49 17.98 10.97
C LEU A 373 0.83 19.40 11.41
N THR A 374 1.48 20.17 10.55
CA THR A 374 1.78 21.59 10.80
C THR A 374 1.48 22.44 9.58
N GLY A 375 0.94 23.64 9.76
CA GLY A 375 0.63 24.56 8.67
C GLY A 375 0.78 26.03 9.05
N TYR A 376 1.04 26.85 8.04
CA TYR A 376 1.26 28.28 8.18
C TYR A 376 -0.05 29.07 8.14
N MET A 377 -0.12 30.13 8.94
CA MET A 377 -1.20 31.11 8.94
C MET A 377 -0.60 32.53 9.00
N SER A 378 -1.07 33.45 8.16
CA SER A 378 -0.63 34.85 8.19
C SER A 378 -1.00 35.58 9.49
N GLU A 379 -2.00 35.10 10.21
CA GLU A 379 -2.47 35.68 11.47
C GLU A 379 -2.55 34.63 12.58
N MET A 380 -2.28 35.06 13.82
CA MET A 380 -2.56 34.24 14.99
C MET A 380 -4.07 34.03 15.13
N PRO A 381 -4.54 32.77 15.27
CA PRO A 381 -5.95 32.52 15.52
C PRO A 381 -6.36 33.09 16.89
N PRO A 382 -7.63 33.48 17.06
CA PRO A 382 -8.17 33.84 18.36
C PRO A 382 -7.96 32.72 19.39
N PRO A 383 -7.80 33.03 20.68
CA PRO A 383 -7.65 32.00 21.71
C PRO A 383 -8.81 30.99 21.69
N GLY A 384 -8.48 29.70 21.60
CA GLY A 384 -9.44 28.60 21.56
C GLY A 384 -10.10 28.35 20.21
N ALA A 385 -9.72 29.08 19.14
CA ALA A 385 -10.14 28.73 17.79
C ALA A 385 -9.27 27.60 17.24
N GLU A 386 -9.89 26.64 16.54
CA GLU A 386 -9.16 25.61 15.80
C GLU A 386 -8.32 26.23 14.68
N SER A 387 -7.09 25.74 14.55
CA SER A 387 -6.12 26.26 13.56
C SER A 387 -6.19 25.54 12.22
N PHE A 388 -6.54 24.26 12.17
CA PHE A 388 -6.38 23.42 10.97
C PHE A 388 -7.09 24.00 9.74
N GLY A 389 -8.38 24.35 9.86
CA GLY A 389 -9.15 24.95 8.77
C GLY A 389 -8.74 26.38 8.37
N ARG A 390 -7.71 26.95 8.99
CA ARG A 390 -7.18 28.30 8.72
C ARG A 390 -5.81 28.28 8.03
N TRP A 391 -5.22 27.10 7.87
CA TRP A 391 -3.90 26.98 7.25
C TRP A 391 -3.96 27.43 5.79
N GLU A 392 -2.99 28.24 5.40
CA GLU A 392 -2.83 28.66 4.01
C GLU A 392 -2.13 27.57 3.20
N PHE A 393 -1.21 26.84 3.83
CA PHE A 393 -0.53 25.67 3.28
C PHE A 393 0.09 24.82 4.40
N SER A 394 0.34 23.54 4.10
CA SER A 394 1.08 22.64 4.99
C SER A 394 2.57 23.02 5.03
N THR A 395 3.15 22.94 6.22
CA THR A 395 4.59 23.14 6.47
C THR A 395 5.28 21.85 6.88
N GLY A 396 4.57 20.71 6.91
CA GLY A 396 5.16 19.44 7.32
C GLY A 396 4.16 18.46 7.90
N THR A 397 4.59 17.20 7.97
CA THR A 397 3.83 16.08 8.52
C THR A 397 4.79 15.15 9.24
N TYR A 398 4.36 14.62 10.36
CA TYR A 398 4.89 13.44 11.01
C TYR A 398 3.80 12.38 11.01
N ALA A 399 4.16 11.19 10.57
CA ALA A 399 3.38 9.99 10.74
C ALA A 399 4.29 8.89 11.29
N VAL A 400 3.70 7.86 11.87
CA VAL A 400 4.43 6.71 12.41
C VAL A 400 5.36 6.12 11.34
N GLY A 401 6.68 6.23 11.56
CA GLY A 401 7.72 5.73 10.67
C GLY A 401 8.26 6.73 9.62
N GLU A 402 7.80 7.99 9.64
CA GLU A 402 8.31 9.08 8.81
C GLU A 402 8.36 10.40 9.60
N GLU A 403 9.55 10.75 10.11
CA GLU A 403 9.73 11.91 10.99
C GLU A 403 10.05 13.22 10.24
N SER A 404 10.50 13.10 8.99
CA SER A 404 10.98 14.22 8.18
C SER A 404 10.32 14.25 6.82
N MET A 405 9.77 15.40 6.45
CA MET A 405 9.28 15.71 5.11
C MET A 405 10.31 16.56 4.39
N ILE A 406 10.86 16.06 3.29
CA ILE A 406 11.86 16.76 2.46
C ILE A 406 11.23 17.14 1.11
N HIS A 407 11.28 18.40 0.69
CA HIS A 407 10.79 18.75 -0.65
C HIS A 407 11.74 18.22 -1.75
N PRO A 408 11.23 17.52 -2.78
CA PRO A 408 12.05 16.91 -3.83
C PRO A 408 12.66 17.95 -4.77
N ASP A 409 13.66 17.54 -5.57
CA ASP A 409 14.28 18.35 -6.64
C ASP A 409 14.76 19.74 -6.22
N ASN A 410 15.17 19.89 -4.94
CA ASN A 410 15.53 21.17 -4.36
C ASN A 410 14.42 22.24 -4.49
N SER A 411 13.16 21.81 -4.54
CA SER A 411 12.00 22.68 -4.51
C SER A 411 11.68 23.13 -3.08
N GLY A 412 10.68 24.00 -2.92
CA GLY A 412 10.18 24.36 -1.60
C GLY A 412 8.80 24.99 -1.63
N VAL A 413 8.28 25.25 -0.44
CA VAL A 413 7.08 26.07 -0.23
C VAL A 413 7.47 27.39 0.42
N PRO A 414 6.77 28.50 0.13
CA PRO A 414 7.06 29.78 0.76
C PRO A 414 6.89 29.68 2.28
N PHE A 415 7.74 30.34 3.06
CA PHE A 415 7.62 30.42 4.51
C PHE A 415 7.78 31.89 4.92
N PRO A 416 6.67 32.67 4.90
CA PRO A 416 6.75 34.12 5.13
C PRO A 416 7.18 34.48 6.56
N ALA A 417 7.65 35.72 6.72
CA ALA A 417 7.95 36.31 8.02
C ALA A 417 6.69 36.51 8.88
N GLY A 418 6.79 36.24 10.18
CA GLY A 418 5.70 36.46 11.12
C GLY A 418 4.51 35.51 10.91
N GLY A 419 3.37 35.84 11.53
CA GLY A 419 2.20 34.96 11.53
C GLY A 419 2.33 33.85 12.57
N ALA A 420 1.78 32.68 12.24
CA ALA A 420 1.61 31.57 13.17
C ALA A 420 1.78 30.22 12.47
N ILE A 421 2.28 29.25 13.24
CA ILE A 421 2.37 27.85 12.85
C ILE A 421 1.34 27.09 13.70
N GLY A 422 0.29 26.58 13.06
CA GLY A 422 -0.71 25.74 13.71
C GLY A 422 -0.35 24.28 13.58
N PHE A 423 -0.80 23.48 14.53
CA PHE A 423 -0.57 22.04 14.56
C PHE A 423 -1.90 21.29 14.66
N GLN A 424 -1.91 20.06 14.18
CA GLN A 424 -2.97 19.08 14.45
C GLN A 424 -2.26 17.84 15.01
N MET A 425 -2.47 17.58 16.30
CA MET A 425 -1.84 16.47 17.02
C MET A 425 -2.87 15.39 17.32
N HIS A 426 -2.56 14.15 16.94
CA HIS A 426 -3.36 12.98 17.24
C HIS A 426 -2.60 12.04 18.17
N TYR A 427 -3.20 11.74 19.32
CA TYR A 427 -2.62 10.90 20.35
C TYR A 427 -3.43 9.62 20.55
N THR A 428 -2.73 8.49 20.62
CA THR A 428 -3.32 7.19 20.94
C THR A 428 -2.80 6.72 22.31
N PRO A 429 -3.64 6.70 23.36
CA PRO A 429 -3.24 6.19 24.68
C PRO A 429 -2.75 4.74 24.64
N ASN A 430 -1.67 4.45 25.38
CA ASN A 430 -0.99 3.16 25.34
C ASN A 430 -0.96 2.40 26.69
N GLY A 431 -1.81 2.79 27.64
CA GLY A 431 -1.89 2.19 28.97
C GLY A 431 -1.03 2.86 30.04
N ARG A 432 -0.32 3.94 29.72
CA ARG A 432 0.49 4.74 30.67
C ARG A 432 0.22 6.23 30.49
N GLU A 433 0.24 6.97 31.60
CA GLU A 433 0.25 8.44 31.53
C GLU A 433 1.62 8.91 31.07
N VAL A 434 1.66 9.73 30.03
CA VAL A 434 2.87 10.28 29.44
C VAL A 434 2.65 11.75 29.11
N THR A 435 3.69 12.58 29.31
CA THR A 435 3.67 13.98 28.86
C THR A 435 4.45 14.08 27.56
N ASP A 436 3.78 14.55 26.49
CA ASP A 436 4.43 14.87 25.23
C ASP A 436 4.94 16.31 25.23
N VAL A 437 6.14 16.50 24.70
CA VAL A 437 6.72 17.81 24.40
C VAL A 437 7.29 17.76 22.99
N THR A 438 6.41 17.94 22.01
CA THR A 438 6.78 17.93 20.60
C THR A 438 7.56 19.20 20.21
N GLN A 439 8.55 19.01 19.34
CA GLN A 439 9.32 20.09 18.70
C GLN A 439 9.27 19.93 17.19
N VAL A 440 9.24 21.04 16.47
CA VAL A 440 9.40 21.05 15.01
C VAL A 440 10.66 21.82 14.65
N GLY A 441 11.44 21.26 13.74
CA GLY A 441 12.58 21.87 13.10
C GLY A 441 12.26 22.15 11.63
N PHE A 442 12.40 23.41 11.22
CA PHE A 442 12.30 23.84 9.84
C PHE A 442 13.69 24.09 9.26
N TYR A 443 13.91 23.60 8.04
CA TYR A 443 15.15 23.77 7.30
C TYR A 443 14.86 24.60 6.06
N PHE A 444 15.56 25.71 5.89
CA PHE A 444 15.34 26.65 4.80
C PHE A 444 16.36 26.47 3.69
N HIS A 445 16.00 26.94 2.49
CA HIS A 445 16.98 27.16 1.43
C HIS A 445 17.76 28.45 1.69
N ASP A 446 19.04 28.45 1.31
CA ASP A 446 19.90 29.66 1.34
C ASP A 446 19.40 30.74 0.35
N GLU A 447 18.86 30.31 -0.79
CA GLU A 447 18.31 31.15 -1.85
C GLU A 447 16.93 30.62 -2.26
N GLN A 448 16.09 31.46 -2.87
CA GLN A 448 14.80 31.03 -3.42
C GLN A 448 15.02 29.88 -4.43
N PRO A 449 14.37 28.72 -4.25
CA PRO A 449 14.50 27.62 -5.20
C PRO A 449 13.79 27.97 -6.51
N ASP A 450 14.23 27.40 -7.63
CA ASP A 450 13.58 27.61 -8.93
C ASP A 450 12.18 26.95 -8.99
N LEU A 451 12.03 25.82 -8.29
CA LEU A 451 10.85 24.96 -8.35
C LEU A 451 10.01 25.06 -7.07
N LEU A 452 8.71 24.86 -7.25
CA LEU A 452 7.71 24.77 -6.17
C LEU A 452 7.03 23.40 -6.22
N THR A 453 6.79 22.81 -5.04
CA THR A 453 5.97 21.61 -4.90
C THR A 453 4.56 21.98 -4.47
N ARG A 454 3.55 21.35 -5.08
CA ARG A 454 2.14 21.48 -4.72
C ARG A 454 1.61 20.20 -4.08
N SER A 455 0.53 20.38 -3.33
CA SER A 455 -0.21 19.31 -2.70
C SER A 455 -1.69 19.44 -3.05
N TYR A 456 -2.33 18.31 -3.35
CA TYR A 456 -3.78 18.19 -3.51
C TYR A 456 -4.26 16.97 -2.72
N VAL A 457 -5.52 16.92 -2.33
CA VAL A 457 -6.08 15.77 -1.61
C VAL A 457 -7.29 15.26 -2.37
N ILE A 458 -7.26 14.00 -2.77
CA ILE A 458 -8.48 13.28 -3.15
C ILE A 458 -9.16 12.85 -1.85
N VAL A 459 -10.41 13.27 -1.64
CA VAL A 459 -11.14 13.04 -0.41
C VAL A 459 -12.60 12.78 -0.69
N ASP A 460 -13.22 11.87 0.06
CA ASP A 460 -14.68 11.78 0.15
C ASP A 460 -15.16 11.99 1.60
N PRO A 461 -15.66 13.19 1.96
CA PRO A 461 -16.21 13.46 3.29
C PRO A 461 -17.64 12.93 3.48
N THR A 462 -18.18 12.18 2.50
CA THR A 462 -19.55 11.69 2.49
C THR A 462 -19.67 10.18 2.69
N ILE A 463 -18.55 9.47 2.77
CA ILE A 463 -18.47 8.02 2.99
C ILE A 463 -19.46 7.54 4.05
N THR A 464 -20.07 6.39 3.79
CA THR A 464 -21.00 5.74 4.71
C THR A 464 -20.85 4.24 4.57
N ILE A 465 -20.19 3.62 5.56
CA ILE A 465 -19.84 2.21 5.55
C ILE A 465 -20.89 1.43 6.36
N PRO A 466 -21.65 0.51 5.74
CA PRO A 466 -22.67 -0.28 6.42
C PRO A 466 -22.08 -1.21 7.49
N PRO A 467 -22.85 -1.55 8.54
CA PRO A 467 -22.42 -2.53 9.53
C PRO A 467 -22.29 -3.92 8.91
N GLY A 468 -21.28 -4.68 9.35
CA GLY A 468 -21.05 -6.06 8.93
C GLY A 468 -20.47 -6.24 7.52
N GLU A 469 -20.30 -5.16 6.73
CA GLU A 469 -19.81 -5.26 5.36
C GLU A 469 -18.30 -5.48 5.34
N ALA A 470 -17.86 -6.63 4.81
CA ALA A 470 -16.45 -7.03 4.82
C ALA A 470 -15.60 -6.33 3.75
N ARG A 471 -16.24 -5.81 2.68
CA ARG A 471 -15.54 -5.25 1.51
C ARG A 471 -16.32 -4.08 0.91
N HIS A 472 -16.59 -3.05 1.71
CA HIS A 472 -17.26 -1.83 1.25
C HIS A 472 -16.28 -0.96 0.45
N GLU A 473 -16.60 -0.69 -0.81
CA GLU A 473 -15.80 0.20 -1.67
C GLU A 473 -16.25 1.66 -1.53
N GLU A 474 -15.28 2.56 -1.39
CA GLU A 474 -15.47 4.00 -1.62
C GLU A 474 -14.48 4.48 -2.67
N VAL A 475 -14.93 5.45 -3.47
CA VAL A 475 -14.16 5.99 -4.58
C VAL A 475 -14.29 7.49 -4.65
N ALA A 476 -13.20 8.15 -5.04
CA ALA A 476 -13.18 9.57 -5.33
C ALA A 476 -12.06 9.85 -6.33
N TYR A 477 -12.15 10.98 -7.04
CA TYR A 477 -11.15 11.32 -8.03
C TYR A 477 -10.84 12.81 -8.10
N VAL A 478 -9.77 13.11 -8.83
CA VAL A 478 -9.46 14.47 -9.27
C VAL A 478 -9.14 14.46 -10.77
N GLU A 479 -9.63 15.45 -11.49
CA GLU A 479 -9.27 15.69 -12.89
C GLU A 479 -8.39 16.95 -13.00
N PHE A 480 -7.25 16.81 -13.67
CA PHE A 480 -6.25 17.86 -13.80
C PHE A 480 -6.61 18.85 -14.91
N PRO A 481 -6.70 20.17 -14.63
CA PRO A 481 -7.06 21.19 -15.62
C PRO A 481 -5.90 21.58 -16.55
N ALA A 482 -4.68 21.15 -16.25
CA ALA A 482 -3.48 21.48 -16.98
C ALA A 482 -2.42 20.37 -16.82
N ASP A 483 -1.39 20.43 -17.65
CA ASP A 483 -0.26 19.52 -17.60
C ASP A 483 0.51 19.63 -16.25
N ALA A 484 0.76 18.49 -15.62
CA ALA A 484 1.43 18.38 -14.33
C ALA A 484 2.37 17.17 -14.29
N GLU A 485 3.28 17.14 -13.31
CA GLU A 485 4.09 15.98 -12.98
C GLU A 485 3.73 15.51 -11.57
N LEU A 486 3.21 14.30 -11.44
CA LEU A 486 2.96 13.65 -10.16
C LEU A 486 4.27 13.14 -9.59
N LEU A 487 4.57 13.51 -8.35
CA LEU A 487 5.83 13.23 -7.66
C LEU A 487 5.67 12.20 -6.53
N GLY A 488 4.51 12.14 -5.89
CA GLY A 488 4.30 11.21 -4.78
C GLY A 488 2.85 11.11 -4.33
N VAL A 489 2.57 10.08 -3.54
CA VAL A 489 1.24 9.71 -3.06
C VAL A 489 1.31 9.36 -1.57
N PHE A 490 0.45 9.96 -0.77
CA PHE A 490 0.30 9.66 0.66
C PHE A 490 -1.16 9.23 0.94
N PRO A 491 -1.42 7.92 1.09
CA PRO A 491 -2.74 7.38 1.43
C PRO A 491 -3.01 7.44 2.94
N HIS A 492 -4.24 7.75 3.31
CA HIS A 492 -4.69 7.84 4.69
C HIS A 492 -6.15 7.41 4.84
N ALA A 493 -6.37 6.55 5.84
CA ALA A 493 -7.64 6.07 6.34
C ALA A 493 -7.45 5.63 7.79
N HIS A 494 -8.48 5.07 8.43
CA HIS A 494 -8.46 4.57 9.80
C HIS A 494 -8.54 3.03 9.86
N TYR A 495 -9.13 2.47 10.93
CA TYR A 495 -9.04 1.06 11.28
C TYR A 495 -9.67 0.11 10.26
N ARG A 496 -10.62 0.56 9.45
CA ARG A 496 -11.37 -0.34 8.56
C ARG A 496 -10.79 -0.45 7.18
N ALA A 497 -9.97 0.49 6.72
CA ALA A 497 -9.34 0.37 5.42
C ALA A 497 -8.43 -0.86 5.39
N ILE A 498 -8.64 -1.72 4.39
CA ILE A 498 -7.84 -2.93 4.17
C ILE A 498 -7.06 -2.90 2.85
N SER A 499 -7.44 -2.04 1.91
CA SER A 499 -6.67 -1.77 0.69
C SER A 499 -6.96 -0.38 0.13
N MET A 500 -6.01 0.10 -0.68
CA MET A 500 -6.16 1.33 -1.46
C MET A 500 -5.43 1.19 -2.79
N ASN A 501 -5.99 1.74 -3.86
CA ASN A 501 -5.26 1.94 -5.11
C ASN A 501 -5.51 3.34 -5.69
N LEU A 502 -4.60 3.75 -6.58
CA LEU A 502 -4.68 4.99 -7.34
C LEU A 502 -4.50 4.65 -8.82
N GLU A 503 -5.52 4.91 -9.63
CA GLU A 503 -5.54 4.68 -11.07
C GLU A 503 -5.45 6.01 -11.82
N LEU A 504 -4.61 6.07 -12.85
CA LEU A 504 -4.58 7.18 -13.80
C LEU A 504 -5.43 6.82 -15.01
N VAL A 505 -6.50 7.55 -15.24
CA VAL A 505 -7.34 7.47 -16.42
C VAL A 505 -7.06 8.67 -17.32
N ARG A 506 -6.46 8.40 -18.47
CA ARG A 506 -6.12 9.40 -19.48
C ARG A 506 -7.39 9.97 -20.13
N ALA A 507 -7.32 11.19 -20.64
CA ALA A 507 -8.44 11.82 -21.35
C ALA A 507 -8.91 11.04 -22.61
N ASN A 508 -8.08 10.16 -23.16
CA ASN A 508 -8.42 9.27 -24.27
C ASN A 508 -9.12 7.97 -23.83
N GLY A 509 -9.26 7.73 -22.52
CA GLY A 509 -9.85 6.53 -21.91
C GLY A 509 -8.87 5.40 -21.61
N GLU A 510 -7.58 5.53 -21.95
CA GLU A 510 -6.55 4.57 -21.49
C GLU A 510 -6.35 4.72 -19.99
N SER A 511 -6.10 3.61 -19.28
CA SER A 511 -5.80 3.67 -17.85
C SER A 511 -4.57 2.86 -17.47
N GLU A 512 -3.92 3.29 -16.39
CA GLU A 512 -2.77 2.62 -15.79
C GLU A 512 -2.82 2.72 -14.26
N MET A 513 -2.36 1.68 -13.57
CA MET A 513 -2.20 1.73 -12.12
C MET A 513 -1.00 2.60 -11.75
N VAL A 514 -1.20 3.54 -10.82
CA VAL A 514 -0.15 4.43 -10.31
C VAL A 514 0.45 3.85 -9.03
N VAL A 515 -0.42 3.54 -8.06
CA VAL A 515 -0.07 2.93 -6.78
C VAL A 515 -1.10 1.85 -6.48
N ASN A 516 -0.64 0.69 -6.00
CA ASN A 516 -1.49 -0.32 -5.41
C ASN A 516 -0.98 -0.65 -4.01
N MET A 517 -1.83 -0.51 -3.01
CA MET A 517 -1.56 -0.89 -1.63
C MET A 517 -2.55 -2.00 -1.25
N PRO A 518 -2.22 -3.26 -1.56
CA PRO A 518 -3.11 -4.41 -1.38
C PRO A 518 -3.44 -4.71 0.09
N ARG A 519 -2.63 -4.20 1.03
CA ARG A 519 -2.84 -4.29 2.48
C ARG A 519 -2.64 -2.90 3.10
N TYR A 520 -3.72 -2.19 3.37
CA TYR A 520 -3.65 -0.97 4.19
C TYR A 520 -3.43 -1.34 5.68
N ASP A 521 -2.63 -0.57 6.40
CA ASP A 521 -2.46 -0.69 7.85
C ASP A 521 -2.38 0.71 8.47
N PHE A 522 -3.42 1.10 9.22
CA PHE A 522 -3.51 2.42 9.86
C PHE A 522 -2.29 2.78 10.72
N ASN A 523 -1.60 1.79 11.28
CA ASN A 523 -0.45 2.01 12.14
C ASN A 523 0.78 2.47 11.35
N TRP A 524 0.78 2.37 10.02
CA TRP A 524 1.92 2.66 9.16
C TRP A 524 1.50 3.46 7.93
N GLN A 525 1.93 4.72 7.87
CA GLN A 525 1.53 5.66 6.82
C GLN A 525 2.76 6.39 6.31
N PHE A 526 3.10 6.18 5.03
CA PHE A 526 4.29 6.76 4.40
C PHE A 526 3.92 7.62 3.20
N ASP A 527 4.77 8.58 2.90
CA ASP A 527 4.78 9.29 1.63
C ASP A 527 5.55 8.46 0.59
N TYR A 528 4.80 7.89 -0.36
CA TYR A 528 5.37 7.09 -1.44
C TYR A 528 5.80 8.02 -2.59
N ARG A 529 7.10 8.35 -2.61
CA ARG A 529 7.70 9.15 -3.67
C ARG A 529 8.00 8.31 -4.89
N LEU A 530 7.56 8.77 -6.04
CA LEU A 530 7.79 8.07 -7.30
C LEU A 530 9.25 8.29 -7.73
N SER A 531 9.98 7.20 -8.00
CA SER A 531 11.35 7.27 -8.52
C SER A 531 11.43 8.01 -9.86
N GLU A 532 10.36 7.91 -10.67
CA GLU A 532 10.16 8.68 -11.88
C GLU A 532 8.80 9.40 -11.81
N PRO A 533 8.77 10.75 -11.94
CA PRO A 533 7.52 11.49 -12.01
C PRO A 533 6.61 11.03 -13.15
N ILE A 534 5.31 10.98 -12.89
CA ILE A 534 4.32 10.65 -13.93
C ILE A 534 3.79 11.94 -14.56
N MET A 535 3.94 12.05 -15.88
CA MET A 535 3.35 13.14 -16.64
C MET A 535 1.83 12.98 -16.70
N LEU A 536 1.11 13.98 -16.20
CA LEU A 536 -0.33 14.14 -16.30
C LEU A 536 -0.64 15.21 -17.34
N HIS A 537 -1.63 14.96 -18.18
CA HIS A 537 -2.12 15.93 -19.16
C HIS A 537 -3.43 16.56 -18.72
N ALA A 538 -3.76 17.73 -19.26
CA ALA A 538 -5.08 18.33 -19.06
C ALA A 538 -6.20 17.35 -19.44
N GLY A 539 -7.15 17.12 -18.53
CA GLY A 539 -8.25 16.17 -18.65
C GLY A 539 -7.94 14.75 -18.15
N ASP A 540 -6.70 14.46 -17.75
CA ASP A 540 -6.38 13.20 -17.07
C ASP A 540 -6.98 13.19 -15.65
N ARG A 541 -7.42 12.01 -15.21
CA ARG A 541 -8.03 11.77 -13.91
C ARG A 541 -7.18 10.82 -13.07
N LEU A 542 -7.01 11.15 -11.79
CA LEU A 542 -6.51 10.22 -10.79
C LEU A 542 -7.67 9.77 -9.91
N ILE A 543 -7.97 8.46 -9.93
CA ILE A 543 -9.07 7.84 -9.20
C ILE A 543 -8.48 7.05 -8.03
N ALA A 544 -8.84 7.42 -6.80
CA ALA A 544 -8.48 6.67 -5.60
C ALA A 544 -9.64 5.75 -5.21
N ARG A 545 -9.38 4.46 -4.97
CA ARG A 545 -10.36 3.50 -4.44
C ARG A 545 -9.87 2.95 -3.12
N TYR A 546 -10.75 2.87 -2.14
CA TYR A 546 -10.50 2.27 -0.83
C TYR A 546 -11.50 1.15 -0.57
N ILE A 547 -11.03 0.04 -0.01
CA ILE A 547 -11.88 -1.03 0.48
C ILE A 547 -11.83 -1.02 2.00
N TYR A 548 -13.00 -0.99 2.63
CA TYR A 548 -13.17 -1.04 4.08
C TYR A 548 -13.80 -2.35 4.52
N ASP A 549 -13.31 -2.87 5.64
CA ASP A 549 -13.84 -4.04 6.33
C ASP A 549 -14.46 -3.61 7.66
N ASN A 550 -15.78 -3.47 7.64
CA ASN A 550 -16.62 -3.21 8.81
C ASN A 550 -17.28 -4.50 9.35
N SER A 551 -16.70 -5.67 9.08
CA SER A 551 -17.17 -6.95 9.60
C SER A 551 -16.53 -7.31 10.94
N GLU A 552 -17.04 -8.36 11.58
CA GLU A 552 -16.44 -8.96 12.79
C GLU A 552 -15.09 -9.64 12.52
N ARG A 553 -14.76 -9.95 11.25
CA ARG A 553 -13.49 -10.60 10.88
C ARG A 553 -12.30 -9.63 10.92
N ASN A 554 -12.55 -8.32 10.83
CA ASN A 554 -11.52 -7.31 11.03
C ASN A 554 -11.21 -7.11 12.53
N PHE A 555 -10.11 -7.68 13.01
CA PHE A 555 -9.68 -7.51 14.41
C PHE A 555 -9.38 -6.06 14.81
N ALA A 556 -9.12 -5.17 13.86
CA ALA A 556 -8.92 -3.74 14.14
C ALA A 556 -10.25 -2.98 14.30
N ASN A 557 -11.38 -3.56 13.87
CA ASN A 557 -12.69 -2.94 13.93
C ASN A 557 -13.21 -2.88 15.38
N PRO A 558 -13.35 -1.68 15.98
CA PRO A 558 -13.80 -1.56 17.36
C PRO A 558 -15.32 -1.75 17.53
N ASP A 559 -16.10 -1.61 16.46
CA ASP A 559 -17.56 -1.69 16.48
C ASP A 559 -18.11 -2.07 15.08
N PRO A 560 -18.29 -3.38 14.80
CA PRO A 560 -18.80 -3.88 13.50
C PRO A 560 -20.32 -3.71 13.32
N ASP A 561 -21.06 -3.44 14.39
CA ASP A 561 -22.52 -3.28 14.35
C ASP A 561 -22.97 -1.85 13.98
N SER A 562 -22.03 -0.91 13.94
CA SER A 562 -22.29 0.50 13.65
C SER A 562 -22.14 0.85 12.18
N THR A 563 -23.00 1.77 11.70
CA THR A 563 -22.76 2.50 10.45
C THR A 563 -21.67 3.54 10.69
N ILE A 564 -20.63 3.53 9.86
CA ILE A 564 -19.47 4.40 10.01
C ILE A 564 -19.52 5.50 8.96
N THR A 565 -19.14 6.70 9.36
CA THR A 565 -19.10 7.88 8.48
C THR A 565 -17.74 8.56 8.58
N TRP A 566 -17.52 9.55 7.71
CA TRP A 566 -16.36 10.44 7.84
C TRP A 566 -16.24 11.03 9.25
N GLY A 567 -15.03 11.02 9.80
CA GLY A 567 -14.71 11.73 11.02
C GLY A 567 -13.23 11.64 11.39
N ASP A 568 -12.81 12.49 12.33
CA ASP A 568 -11.41 12.63 12.72
C ASP A 568 -10.93 11.48 13.61
N GLN A 569 -11.83 10.84 14.34
CA GLN A 569 -11.47 9.80 15.30
C GLN A 569 -11.17 8.47 14.60
N SER A 570 -10.21 7.70 15.10
CA SER A 570 -9.82 6.42 14.47
C SER A 570 -10.92 5.35 14.47
N PHE A 571 -11.95 5.49 15.31
CA PHE A 571 -13.14 4.62 15.28
C PHE A 571 -14.20 5.09 14.27
N GLU A 572 -14.12 6.34 13.81
CA GLU A 572 -14.74 6.85 12.58
C GLU A 572 -13.83 6.48 11.39
N GLU A 573 -14.05 7.04 10.20
CA GLU A 573 -13.24 6.68 9.03
C GLU A 573 -12.87 7.90 8.17
N MET A 574 -11.84 7.74 7.33
CA MET A 574 -11.46 8.72 6.31
C MET A 574 -11.11 8.02 5.00
N MET A 575 -11.47 8.66 3.89
CA MET A 575 -10.89 8.43 2.58
C MET A 575 -10.04 9.63 2.20
N TYR A 576 -8.71 9.56 2.36
CA TYR A 576 -7.83 10.70 2.12
C TYR A 576 -6.60 10.25 1.36
N THR A 577 -6.34 10.83 0.18
CA THR A 577 -5.12 10.57 -0.57
C THR A 577 -4.48 11.88 -0.97
N ARG A 578 -3.37 12.24 -0.32
CA ARG A 578 -2.58 13.41 -0.72
C ARG A 578 -1.72 13.06 -1.94
N LEU A 579 -1.77 13.94 -2.92
CA LEU A 579 -0.94 13.95 -4.12
C LEU A 579 0.09 15.06 -4.00
N THR A 580 1.35 14.72 -4.17
CA THR A 580 2.46 15.67 -4.30
C THR A 580 2.76 15.83 -5.79
N TYR A 581 2.69 17.03 -6.34
CA TYR A 581 2.85 17.28 -7.79
C TYR A 581 3.43 18.67 -8.08
N ARG A 582 3.73 18.95 -9.35
CA ARG A 582 4.07 20.28 -9.86
C ARG A 582 3.40 20.56 -11.20
N TRP A 583 3.05 21.82 -11.49
CA TRP A 583 2.57 22.19 -12.82
C TRP A 583 3.72 22.28 -13.81
N VAL A 584 3.50 21.83 -15.05
CA VAL A 584 4.51 21.97 -16.10
C VAL A 584 4.73 23.45 -16.42
N GLY A 585 6.00 23.89 -16.34
CA GLY A 585 6.40 25.27 -16.60
C GLY A 585 6.20 26.24 -15.42
N GLU A 586 5.72 25.76 -14.28
CA GLU A 586 5.65 26.56 -13.06
C GLU A 586 7.02 26.72 -12.41
N THR A 587 7.26 27.91 -11.87
CA THR A 587 8.45 28.24 -11.06
C THR A 587 8.00 29.07 -9.87
N THR A 588 8.88 29.25 -8.88
CA THR A 588 8.59 30.11 -7.73
C THR A 588 8.28 31.57 -8.13
N ASP A 589 8.86 32.06 -9.23
CA ASP A 589 8.61 33.40 -9.80
C ASP A 589 7.37 33.49 -10.70
N ASN A 590 6.86 32.35 -11.19
CA ASN A 590 5.71 32.27 -12.08
C ASN A 590 4.78 31.14 -11.64
N GLN A 591 4.00 31.41 -10.59
CA GLN A 591 3.06 30.45 -10.02
C GLN A 591 1.74 30.40 -10.79
N HIS A 592 1.25 29.20 -11.06
CA HIS A 592 0.00 28.94 -11.77
C HIS A 592 -1.20 28.93 -10.80
N THR A 593 -1.43 30.06 -10.12
CA THR A 593 -2.45 30.19 -9.08
C THR A 593 -3.87 29.95 -9.61
N ASP A 594 -4.24 30.51 -10.77
CA ASP A 594 -5.57 30.31 -11.37
C ASP A 594 -5.83 28.82 -11.71
N THR A 595 -4.80 28.12 -12.17
CA THR A 595 -4.86 26.67 -12.44
C THR A 595 -5.06 25.88 -11.15
N GLN A 596 -4.37 26.28 -10.08
CA GLN A 596 -4.55 25.68 -8.75
C GLN A 596 -5.98 25.87 -8.24
N GLU A 597 -6.51 27.08 -8.28
CA GLU A 597 -7.88 27.37 -7.84
C GLU A 597 -8.92 26.57 -8.64
N THR A 598 -8.66 26.36 -9.93
CA THR A 598 -9.52 25.52 -10.79
C THR A 598 -9.51 24.07 -10.32
N LEU A 599 -8.33 23.48 -10.04
CA LEU A 599 -8.21 22.12 -9.51
C LEU A 599 -8.96 21.97 -8.16
N GLU A 600 -8.74 22.91 -7.24
CA GLU A 600 -9.35 22.94 -5.90
C GLU A 600 -10.86 23.15 -5.90
N SER A 601 -11.41 23.75 -6.96
CA SER A 601 -12.86 23.89 -7.11
C SER A 601 -13.56 22.55 -7.40
N GLY A 602 -12.82 21.56 -7.92
CA GLY A 602 -13.33 20.23 -8.24
C GLY A 602 -13.33 19.22 -7.10
N LEU A 603 -12.80 19.58 -5.92
CA LEU A 603 -12.59 18.66 -4.78
C LEU A 603 -13.85 17.87 -4.43
N LEU A 604 -14.94 18.57 -4.11
CA LEU A 604 -16.19 17.92 -3.71
C LEU A 604 -16.95 17.34 -4.90
N PHE A 605 -16.64 17.77 -6.13
CA PHE A 605 -17.24 17.19 -7.33
C PHE A 605 -16.78 15.75 -7.50
N GLY A 606 -15.46 15.52 -7.50
CA GLY A 606 -14.89 14.17 -7.65
C GLY A 606 -15.10 13.26 -6.45
N ALA A 607 -15.59 13.80 -5.33
CA ALA A 607 -16.04 13.04 -4.16
C ALA A 607 -17.50 12.56 -4.27
N LEU A 608 -18.30 13.19 -5.14
CA LEU A 608 -19.73 12.92 -5.27
C LEU A 608 -20.07 12.22 -6.58
N ASP A 609 -19.29 12.43 -7.64
CA ASP A 609 -19.44 11.70 -8.91
C ASP A 609 -18.79 10.31 -8.77
N ASP A 610 -19.55 9.37 -8.21
CA ASP A 610 -19.13 8.00 -7.94
C ASP A 610 -19.01 7.16 -9.23
N ASN A 611 -19.71 7.56 -10.30
CA ASN A 611 -19.83 6.79 -11.53
C ASN A 611 -18.88 7.27 -12.66
N PHE A 612 -18.21 8.41 -12.46
CA PHE A 612 -17.23 9.06 -13.34
C PHE A 612 -17.78 9.55 -14.69
N ASP A 613 -19.08 9.84 -14.79
CA ASP A 613 -19.70 10.37 -16.00
C ASP A 613 -19.55 11.90 -16.14
N GLY A 614 -18.97 12.57 -15.15
CA GLY A 614 -18.76 14.00 -15.16
C GLY A 614 -20.02 14.80 -14.85
N LEU A 615 -21.01 14.17 -14.24
CA LEU A 615 -22.22 14.77 -13.70
C LEU A 615 -22.40 14.34 -12.24
N VAL A 616 -22.95 15.22 -11.41
CA VAL A 616 -23.37 14.84 -10.05
C VAL A 616 -24.89 14.85 -9.97
N GLU A 617 -25.47 13.66 -9.87
CA GLU A 617 -26.89 13.45 -9.69
C GLU A 617 -27.32 13.56 -8.23
N ALA A 618 -28.61 13.83 -8.00
CA ALA A 618 -29.17 13.78 -6.64
C ALA A 618 -29.09 12.37 -6.01
N SER A 619 -28.98 11.33 -6.84
CA SER A 619 -28.82 9.93 -6.43
C SER A 619 -27.45 9.67 -5.80
N GLU A 620 -26.42 10.41 -6.21
CA GLU A 620 -25.05 10.27 -5.71
C GLU A 620 -24.81 11.15 -4.48
N MET A 621 -25.52 12.28 -4.38
CA MET A 621 -25.58 13.09 -3.16
C MET A 621 -26.42 12.48 -2.03
N ASN A 622 -26.66 11.15 -2.03
CA ASN A 622 -27.56 10.50 -1.08
C ASN A 622 -26.93 10.23 0.30
N ARG A 623 -25.64 10.53 0.47
CA ARG A 623 -24.83 10.26 1.67
C ARG A 623 -24.54 11.51 2.49
N GLY A 624 -24.23 11.32 3.77
CA GLY A 624 -23.85 12.39 4.70
C GLY A 624 -24.82 13.58 4.73
N ARG A 625 -24.25 14.79 4.92
CA ARG A 625 -25.02 16.06 4.99
C ARG A 625 -25.67 16.46 3.67
N PHE A 626 -25.21 15.92 2.54
CA PHE A 626 -25.71 16.28 1.21
C PHE A 626 -27.04 15.62 0.90
N SER A 627 -27.34 14.46 1.50
CA SER A 627 -28.62 13.74 1.34
C SER A 627 -29.86 14.63 1.52
N GLN A 628 -29.82 15.53 2.52
CA GLN A 628 -30.94 16.42 2.83
C GLN A 628 -31.05 17.63 1.88
N MET A 629 -29.97 17.95 1.16
CA MET A 629 -29.86 19.13 0.31
C MET A 629 -29.79 18.80 -1.19
N ALA A 630 -29.56 17.53 -1.56
CA ALA A 630 -29.32 17.05 -2.92
C ALA A 630 -30.31 17.62 -3.93
N GLY A 631 -31.60 17.34 -3.76
CA GLY A 631 -32.63 17.83 -4.67
C GLY A 631 -32.75 19.35 -4.71
N ALA A 632 -32.51 20.06 -3.60
CA ALA A 632 -32.56 21.51 -3.57
C ALA A 632 -31.35 22.16 -4.25
N LEU A 633 -30.18 21.51 -4.15
CA LEU A 633 -28.93 21.95 -4.75
C LEU A 633 -29.01 21.81 -6.28
N VAL A 634 -29.35 20.60 -6.76
CA VAL A 634 -29.53 20.31 -8.20
C VAL A 634 -30.55 21.27 -8.82
N ASN A 635 -31.76 21.35 -8.27
CA ASN A 635 -32.83 22.23 -8.80
C ASN A 635 -32.46 23.73 -8.85
N ARG A 636 -31.48 24.17 -8.07
CA ARG A 636 -31.07 25.57 -8.00
C ARG A 636 -29.96 25.92 -9.00
N LEU A 637 -29.12 24.95 -9.33
CA LEU A 637 -27.84 25.17 -9.99
C LEU A 637 -27.73 24.50 -11.35
N ASP A 638 -28.60 23.52 -11.62
CA ASP A 638 -28.82 22.94 -12.94
C ASP A 638 -29.36 24.03 -13.88
N THR A 639 -28.46 24.57 -14.71
CA THR A 639 -28.75 25.66 -15.64
C THR A 639 -29.12 25.18 -17.03
N ASP A 640 -28.69 23.98 -17.42
CA ASP A 640 -28.97 23.38 -18.72
C ASP A 640 -30.19 22.45 -18.73
N GLY A 641 -30.70 22.08 -17.55
CA GLY A 641 -31.93 21.35 -17.30
C GLY A 641 -31.79 19.82 -17.43
N ASP A 642 -30.58 19.29 -17.30
CA ASP A 642 -30.30 17.85 -17.43
C ASP A 642 -30.58 17.03 -16.15
N SER A 643 -31.01 17.69 -15.07
CA SER A 643 -31.29 17.10 -13.76
C SER A 643 -30.07 16.57 -13.01
N ALA A 644 -28.87 16.99 -13.41
CA ALA A 644 -27.61 16.77 -12.71
C ALA A 644 -26.87 18.11 -12.57
N LEU A 645 -25.67 18.08 -11.98
CA LEU A 645 -24.77 19.23 -11.98
C LEU A 645 -23.49 18.86 -12.70
N ASN A 646 -23.16 19.60 -13.76
CA ASN A 646 -21.82 19.52 -14.35
C ASN A 646 -20.81 20.30 -13.49
N ARG A 647 -19.52 20.17 -13.82
CA ARG A 647 -18.44 20.76 -13.04
C ARG A 647 -18.50 22.30 -12.93
N ASP A 648 -18.95 22.98 -13.98
CA ASP A 648 -19.07 24.44 -13.99
C ASP A 648 -20.21 24.91 -13.06
N GLU A 649 -21.34 24.23 -13.10
CA GLU A 649 -22.49 24.48 -12.23
C GLU A 649 -22.15 24.20 -10.76
N PHE A 650 -21.44 23.10 -10.51
CA PHE A 650 -21.02 22.70 -9.17
C PHE A 650 -19.93 23.61 -8.59
N SER A 651 -18.98 24.08 -9.41
CA SER A 651 -17.93 25.01 -8.95
C SER A 651 -18.53 26.35 -8.50
N THR A 652 -19.54 26.85 -9.22
CA THR A 652 -20.30 28.04 -8.85
C THR A 652 -20.97 27.86 -7.48
N ALA A 653 -21.56 26.68 -7.24
CA ALA A 653 -22.14 26.31 -5.96
C ALA A 653 -21.12 26.29 -4.82
N SER A 654 -19.98 25.66 -5.07
CA SER A 654 -18.88 25.51 -4.11
C SER A 654 -18.28 26.86 -3.72
N GLN A 655 -18.13 27.78 -4.68
CA GLN A 655 -17.69 29.15 -4.40
C GLN A 655 -18.71 29.94 -3.56
N MET A 656 -20.02 29.75 -3.80
CA MET A 656 -21.07 30.36 -2.98
C MET A 656 -21.05 29.82 -1.54
N MET A 657 -20.90 28.51 -1.37
CA MET A 657 -20.81 27.87 -0.05
C MET A 657 -19.56 28.31 0.72
N ARG A 658 -18.37 28.32 0.07
CA ARG A 658 -17.12 28.78 0.69
C ARG A 658 -17.20 30.24 1.16
N ARG A 659 -17.90 31.12 0.42
CA ARG A 659 -18.12 32.52 0.82
C ARG A 659 -19.02 32.62 2.06
N GLN A 660 -20.11 31.84 2.13
CA GLN A 660 -20.96 31.79 3.32
C GLN A 660 -20.22 31.28 4.56
N PHE A 661 -19.39 30.23 4.45
CA PHE A 661 -18.59 29.74 5.58
C PHE A 661 -17.55 30.75 6.08
N ARG A 662 -16.96 31.56 5.18
CA ARG A 662 -16.07 32.68 5.57
C ARG A 662 -16.82 33.82 6.27
N ASP A 663 -18.05 34.11 5.84
CA ASP A 663 -18.87 35.19 6.40
C ASP A 663 -19.61 34.80 7.69
N ASP A 664 -19.87 33.50 7.91
CA ASP A 664 -20.55 32.95 9.10
C ASP A 664 -19.59 32.55 10.24
N ALA A 665 -18.27 32.67 10.04
CA ALA A 665 -17.32 32.70 11.16
C ALA A 665 -17.69 33.91 12.04
N PRO A 666 -18.00 33.74 13.34
CA PRO A 666 -18.66 34.79 14.11
C PRO A 666 -17.80 36.06 14.10
N ALA A 667 -18.29 37.09 13.42
CA ALA A 667 -17.79 38.44 13.56
C ALA A 667 -17.96 38.84 15.03
N SER A 668 -16.88 38.74 15.81
CA SER A 668 -16.91 39.17 17.21
C SER A 668 -17.23 40.66 17.22
N ASN A 669 -18.41 41.00 17.74
CA ASN A 669 -18.92 42.35 17.84
C ASN A 669 -17.88 43.31 18.45
N ALA A 670 -17.31 44.16 17.59
CA ALA A 670 -16.71 45.40 18.00
C ALA A 670 -17.80 46.36 18.49
N THR A 671 -18.18 46.26 19.77
CA THR A 671 -18.83 47.38 20.47
C THR A 671 -18.19 47.52 21.84
N GLY A 672 -17.44 48.61 22.00
CA GLY A 672 -16.79 48.98 23.24
C GLY A 672 -17.75 49.17 24.42
N GLY A 673 -17.23 48.88 25.60
CA GLY A 673 -17.75 49.31 26.88
C GLY A 673 -16.55 49.63 27.76
N SER A 674 -16.35 50.92 28.00
CA SER A 674 -15.50 51.47 29.04
C SER A 674 -15.89 50.93 30.42
N ASP A 675 -14.94 50.32 31.13
CA ASP A 675 -14.53 50.71 32.49
C ASP A 675 -13.22 50.00 32.87
#